data_AF-A0AAW0MZZ7-F1
#
_entry.id   AF-A0AAW0MZZ7-F1
#
_cell.length_a   1.000
_cell.length_b   1.000
_cell.length_c   1.000
_cell.angle_alpha   90.00
_cell.angle_beta   90.00
_cell.angle_gamma   90.00
#
_symmetry.space_group_name_H-M   'P 1'
#
loop_
_entity.id
_entity.type
_entity.pdbx_description
1 polymer ?
#
loop_
_entity_poly.entity_id
_entity_poly.type
_entity_poly.pdbx_seq_one_letter_code
_entity_poly.pdbx_strand_id
1 'polypeptide(L)'
;MTCCLICGAIFAVAAYFFHNIVVKGKRCTSDVKLHGKIAIVTGSNTGIGKETAVDLARRGARVIMACRSRERAEAALEDVKRRSGSSNVVFMQLDLASLKSVRTFAENFLKSEPRLDLLINNAGMFSEGWTQDGFGMTFGVNHLGHFLLTVLLLDRLKESGSSRVVTVSSAAHNAGRIDFDCLTKHKALGLGTSWLSLFQRYNDSKLCNVLFTYELNKRLKGTKVTCYSLHPGAIKTEFVRNFSSILVMIMTPPAWFFFKTPEQGAQTTLHCALQQGLEPLSGRYFSNCTVRNVFAKARDDATAKKLWELSERMCGLQPFCIRTECRRKEASVHCGDSADPNMTCFLICGAIFAVAVYYFHNIVVKGKRCTSDVKLHGKIAIVTGSNTGIGKETAVDLARRGARVIMACRSRERAEAALEDVKRKSGSSNVVFMQLDLASLKSVRTFAENFLKSEPRLDLLINNAGMFSEHRTEDGFGMTFGVNHLGHFLLTVLLLDRLKESGSSRVVTVSSGAHNAGRIDFDCLTKHKALGLGTSWLSLFQRYNDSKLCNVLFTYELNKRLKGTKVTCYSLHPGSIKTEFVRNFSRTFILFMTPLTWFFLKTPEQGAQTTLHCALEPGLEPLSGRYFSNCTVRNVYAKARDDAAAKKLWELIHCGDSADPNMLSFVICGAVFVIAVYYFREFCRKGRRCTSDVKLHGKIAIVTGSNTGIGKETALDLARRGARVIMACRSRERAEAALEDVKRKSGSSNVVFMQLDLASLKSVRTFAENFLKSEPTLDLLINNAGLFSEERTEDGFGMTFQVNHLGHFLLTVLLLDRLKKSGSSRVVTVSSATYSSGSIDFDCLTKNKALGLGTSWLSLFQRYYDSKLCNVLFTHELNKRLKGTKVTCYSLHPGVIKTEFIRNFNRLLKILLSPMIWFSMTPEQGVQTTLHCALQPGLEPLSGRYFSDCTVQNVNAKARDDATAKKLWELSSNTGIGKETALDLARRGARVIMACRNKERAEAALEDVKRRSGSSNVVFMHLDLASLTSVRNFAEKFLKSEPRLDILINNAGMFCEGRTEDGIGTTFQVNHLSHFLLTLLLLDRLKESGPSRVVNVSSMAHSAGRINFDTLIKHKALRLGTSWLSLFQHYNDTKLCTVLFTRELSKRLKGTNVTCYSLHPGGVKTDFVRNFSIFHLMVMIPLFWGFFKTPEQGAQTTLHCALQPGLEPLSGRYFSNCTARNVYAKARDDAAAKKLWEISERMCGLI
;
A
#
# COMPACT_ATOMS: atom_id res chain seq x y z
N MET A 1 -7.73 -14.11 -11.73
CA MET A 1 -8.58 -12.98 -11.31
C MET A 1 -9.49 -13.34 -10.15
N THR A 2 -10.22 -14.46 -10.16
CA THR A 2 -11.05 -14.89 -9.01
C THR A 2 -10.23 -15.04 -7.74
N CYS A 3 -9.01 -15.62 -7.76
CA CYS A 3 -8.18 -15.72 -6.55
C CYS A 3 -7.57 -14.39 -6.07
N CYS A 4 -7.32 -13.39 -6.93
CA CYS A 4 -6.84 -12.05 -6.51
C CYS A 4 -7.98 -11.07 -6.22
N LEU A 5 -9.15 -11.27 -6.83
CA LEU A 5 -10.41 -10.65 -6.42
C LEU A 5 -10.89 -11.27 -5.11
N ILE A 6 -10.66 -12.56 -4.87
CA ILE A 6 -10.92 -13.22 -3.60
C ILE A 6 -9.86 -12.80 -2.60
N CYS A 7 -8.57 -12.75 -2.90
CA CYS A 7 -7.56 -12.23 -1.96
C CYS A 7 -7.68 -10.72 -1.73
N GLY A 8 -8.07 -9.95 -2.74
CA GLY A 8 -8.31 -8.51 -2.66
C GLY A 8 -9.65 -8.17 -2.01
N ALA A 9 -10.69 -8.96 -2.24
CA ALA A 9 -11.95 -8.90 -1.48
C ALA A 9 -11.75 -9.44 -0.08
N ILE A 10 -10.97 -10.50 0.15
CA ILE A 10 -10.58 -10.97 1.49
C ILE A 10 -9.74 -9.92 2.17
N PHE A 11 -8.83 -9.23 1.48
CA PHE A 11 -8.03 -8.15 2.06
C PHE A 11 -8.87 -6.89 2.29
N ALA A 12 -9.82 -6.57 1.42
CA ALA A 12 -10.76 -5.45 1.59
C ALA A 12 -11.79 -5.74 2.67
N VAL A 13 -12.28 -6.98 2.76
CA VAL A 13 -13.18 -7.49 3.80
C VAL A 13 -12.41 -7.61 5.11
N ALA A 14 -11.16 -8.09 5.11
CA ALA A 14 -10.29 -8.12 6.28
C ALA A 14 -9.88 -6.70 6.71
N ALA A 15 -9.64 -5.77 5.80
CA ALA A 15 -9.38 -4.36 6.10
C ALA A 15 -10.64 -3.65 6.58
N TYR A 16 -11.81 -3.99 6.05
CA TYR A 16 -13.12 -3.51 6.49
C TYR A 16 -13.45 -4.05 7.89
N PHE A 17 -13.24 -5.34 8.14
CA PHE A 17 -13.37 -5.95 9.47
C PHE A 17 -12.28 -5.45 10.42
N PHE A 18 -11.05 -5.25 9.98
CA PHE A 18 -9.98 -4.65 10.79
C PHE A 18 -10.34 -3.20 11.15
N HIS A 19 -10.82 -2.40 10.21
CA HIS A 19 -11.27 -1.04 10.48
C HIS A 19 -12.52 -1.03 11.39
N ASN A 20 -13.49 -1.91 11.19
CA ASN A 20 -14.71 -1.94 12.02
C ASN A 20 -14.51 -2.59 13.40
N ILE A 21 -13.65 -3.61 13.53
CA ILE A 21 -13.40 -4.36 14.79
C ILE A 21 -12.27 -3.71 15.58
N VAL A 22 -11.18 -3.31 14.92
CA VAL A 22 -9.96 -2.80 15.57
C VAL A 22 -9.95 -1.28 15.67
N VAL A 23 -10.34 -0.55 14.62
CA VAL A 23 -10.29 0.93 14.60
C VAL A 23 -11.55 1.57 15.17
N LYS A 24 -12.77 1.21 14.74
CA LYS A 24 -14.02 1.82 15.26
C LYS A 24 -14.29 1.48 16.73
N GLY A 25 -13.94 0.26 17.17
CA GLY A 25 -14.18 -0.22 18.54
C GLY A 25 -15.66 -0.43 18.86
N LYS A 26 -15.97 -1.02 20.02
CA LYS A 26 -17.36 -1.26 20.46
C LYS A 26 -18.08 0.05 20.75
N ARG A 27 -19.35 0.16 20.35
CA ARG A 27 -20.25 1.25 20.71
C ARG A 27 -20.91 0.99 22.07
N CYS A 28 -21.34 2.06 22.73
CA CYS A 28 -22.21 1.94 23.90
C CYS A 28 -23.57 1.39 23.44
N THR A 29 -24.03 0.31 24.05
CA THR A 29 -25.31 -0.35 23.72
C THR A 29 -26.43 -0.01 24.69
N SER A 30 -26.15 0.82 25.69
CA SER A 30 -27.16 1.25 26.66
C SER A 30 -28.21 2.11 25.96
N ASP A 31 -29.48 1.83 26.21
CA ASP A 31 -30.67 2.52 25.73
C ASP A 31 -31.32 3.38 26.83
N VAL A 32 -30.68 3.47 28.00
CA VAL A 32 -31.14 4.23 29.16
C VAL A 32 -31.52 5.67 28.78
N LYS A 33 -32.70 6.07 29.26
CA LYS A 33 -33.20 7.45 29.23
C LYS A 33 -32.74 8.20 30.47
N LEU A 34 -32.45 9.47 30.31
CA LEU A 34 -31.86 10.34 31.33
C LEU A 34 -32.78 11.49 31.75
N HIS A 35 -34.09 11.34 31.55
CA HIS A 35 -35.07 12.34 31.99
C HIS A 35 -34.92 12.61 33.49
N GLY A 36 -34.84 13.89 33.85
CA GLY A 36 -34.63 14.33 35.23
C GLY A 36 -33.22 14.12 35.78
N LYS A 37 -32.26 13.66 34.96
CA LYS A 37 -30.84 13.49 35.35
C LYS A 37 -30.02 14.69 34.93
N ILE A 38 -29.04 15.06 35.75
CA ILE A 38 -28.15 16.21 35.49
C ILE A 38 -26.73 15.72 35.25
N ALA A 39 -26.12 16.20 34.16
CA ALA A 39 -24.77 15.81 33.75
C ALA A 39 -23.87 17.04 33.53
N ILE A 40 -22.66 17.01 34.09
CA ILE A 40 -21.59 17.97 33.77
C ILE A 40 -20.60 17.30 32.81
N VAL A 41 -20.29 17.98 31.70
CA VAL A 41 -19.24 17.53 30.75
C VAL A 41 -18.21 18.63 30.56
N THR A 42 -16.99 18.40 31.09
CA THR A 42 -15.89 19.37 30.95
C THR A 42 -15.29 19.33 29.53
N GLY A 43 -14.96 20.50 28.97
CA GLY A 43 -14.37 20.61 27.63
C GLY A 43 -15.31 20.13 26.53
N SER A 44 -16.60 20.46 26.65
CA SER A 44 -17.68 19.99 25.77
C SER A 44 -17.93 20.86 24.54
N ASN A 45 -17.11 21.88 24.28
CA ASN A 45 -17.25 22.75 23.10
C ASN A 45 -16.74 22.11 21.80
N THR A 46 -15.86 21.10 21.87
CA THR A 46 -15.34 20.38 20.69
C THR A 46 -15.05 18.90 21.02
N GLY A 47 -14.74 18.10 20.00
CA GLY A 47 -14.19 16.75 20.17
C GLY A 47 -15.09 15.80 20.96
N ILE A 48 -14.45 14.93 21.77
CA ILE A 48 -15.11 13.85 22.52
C ILE A 48 -16.14 14.41 23.51
N GLY A 49 -15.83 15.53 24.16
CA GLY A 49 -16.72 16.17 25.13
C GLY A 49 -18.01 16.65 24.49
N LYS A 50 -17.93 17.26 23.30
CA LYS A 50 -19.12 17.71 22.56
C LYS A 50 -20.02 16.55 22.16
N GLU A 51 -19.45 15.48 21.62
CA GLU A 51 -20.23 14.29 21.22
C GLU A 51 -20.86 13.58 22.43
N THR A 52 -20.17 13.57 23.57
CA THR A 52 -20.74 13.07 24.84
C THR A 52 -21.92 13.93 25.28
N ALA A 53 -21.80 15.26 25.21
CA ALA A 53 -22.88 16.18 25.55
C ALA A 53 -24.11 16.01 24.64
N VAL A 54 -23.91 15.84 23.33
CA VAL A 54 -24.99 15.57 22.37
C VAL A 54 -25.77 14.31 22.73
N ASP A 55 -25.09 13.21 23.05
CA ASP A 55 -25.75 11.93 23.34
C ASP A 55 -26.52 11.97 24.66
N LEU A 56 -25.92 12.54 25.72
CA LEU A 56 -26.59 12.70 27.01
C LEU A 56 -27.84 13.60 26.90
N ALA A 57 -27.73 14.71 26.17
CA ALA A 57 -28.86 15.62 25.93
C ALA A 57 -29.98 14.95 25.12
N ARG A 58 -29.62 14.17 24.09
CA ARG A 58 -30.58 13.41 23.26
C ARG A 58 -31.35 12.38 24.08
N ARG A 59 -30.75 11.85 25.15
CA ARG A 59 -31.40 10.90 26.08
C ARG A 59 -32.26 11.60 27.12
N GLY A 60 -32.36 12.92 27.11
CA GLY A 60 -33.22 13.70 28.00
C GLY A 60 -32.53 14.24 29.25
N ALA A 61 -31.20 14.13 29.38
CA ALA A 61 -30.48 14.71 30.51
C ALA A 61 -30.42 16.24 30.38
N ARG A 62 -30.40 16.91 31.53
CA ARG A 62 -29.98 18.31 31.62
C ARG A 62 -28.45 18.35 31.59
N VAL A 63 -27.88 18.87 30.49
CA VAL A 63 -26.42 18.86 30.26
C VAL A 63 -25.82 20.23 30.51
N ILE A 64 -24.93 20.32 31.49
CA ILE A 64 -24.09 21.50 31.76
C ILE A 64 -22.80 21.37 30.95
N MET A 65 -22.70 22.18 29.89
CA MET A 65 -21.50 22.30 29.07
C MET A 65 -20.47 23.19 29.78
N ALA A 66 -19.54 22.55 30.49
CA ALA A 66 -18.50 23.25 31.26
C ALA A 66 -17.27 23.56 30.39
N CYS A 67 -17.15 24.81 29.93
CA CYS A 67 -16.11 25.22 28.98
C CYS A 67 -15.43 26.53 29.38
N ARG A 68 -14.17 26.72 28.97
CA ARG A 68 -13.37 27.91 29.30
C ARG A 68 -13.83 29.19 28.59
N SER A 69 -14.04 29.10 27.28
CA SER A 69 -14.35 30.24 26.40
C SER A 69 -15.85 30.31 26.15
N ARG A 70 -16.47 31.42 26.55
CA ARG A 70 -17.89 31.69 26.35
C ARG A 70 -18.27 31.68 24.87
N GLU A 71 -17.58 32.45 24.04
CA GLU A 71 -17.82 32.53 22.59
C GLU A 71 -17.83 31.15 21.91
N ARG A 72 -16.81 30.32 22.18
CA ARG A 72 -16.71 28.98 21.58
C ARG A 72 -17.76 28.03 22.15
N ALA A 73 -18.17 28.23 23.40
CA ALA A 73 -19.17 27.41 24.05
C ALA A 73 -20.58 27.76 23.56
N GLU A 74 -20.91 29.02 23.32
CA GLU A 74 -22.19 29.46 22.76
C GLU A 74 -22.40 28.91 21.35
N ALA A 75 -21.36 28.98 20.49
CA ALA A 75 -21.42 28.35 19.16
C ALA A 75 -21.59 26.82 19.23
N ALA A 76 -20.95 26.17 20.21
CA ALA A 76 -21.10 24.73 20.41
C ALA A 76 -22.46 24.36 21.01
N LEU A 77 -23.01 25.20 21.88
CA LEU A 77 -24.29 25.01 22.57
C LEU A 77 -25.43 24.90 21.58
N GLU A 78 -25.51 25.82 20.62
CA GLU A 78 -26.54 25.80 19.58
C GLU A 78 -26.44 24.55 18.70
N ASP A 79 -25.22 24.11 18.38
CA ASP A 79 -25.05 22.84 17.66
C ASP A 79 -25.47 21.62 18.50
N VAL A 80 -25.18 21.60 19.81
CA VAL A 80 -25.59 20.51 20.70
C VAL A 80 -27.11 20.47 20.82
N LYS A 81 -27.78 21.60 21.04
CA LYS A 81 -29.25 21.68 21.07
C LYS A 81 -29.86 21.18 19.77
N ARG A 82 -29.38 21.68 18.63
CA ARG A 82 -29.85 21.29 17.30
C ARG A 82 -29.69 19.78 17.04
N ARG A 83 -28.53 19.19 17.37
CA ARG A 83 -28.23 17.78 17.10
C ARG A 83 -28.84 16.80 18.10
N SER A 84 -29.12 17.25 19.31
CA SER A 84 -29.78 16.45 20.35
C SER A 84 -31.30 16.54 20.27
N GLY A 85 -31.85 17.62 19.71
CA GLY A 85 -33.27 17.94 19.76
C GLY A 85 -33.75 18.38 21.15
N SER A 86 -32.82 18.67 22.08
CA SER A 86 -33.13 19.02 23.46
C SER A 86 -32.73 20.47 23.74
N SER A 87 -33.66 21.24 24.32
CA SER A 87 -33.38 22.57 24.85
C SER A 87 -32.72 22.54 26.24
N ASN A 88 -32.66 21.38 26.89
CA ASN A 88 -32.12 21.20 28.25
C ASN A 88 -30.57 21.09 28.27
N VAL A 89 -29.92 21.98 27.52
CA VAL A 89 -28.45 22.10 27.48
C VAL A 89 -28.11 23.54 27.82
N VAL A 90 -27.22 23.74 28.79
CA VAL A 90 -26.81 25.06 29.25
C VAL A 90 -25.29 25.16 29.31
N PHE A 91 -24.76 26.35 29.03
CA PHE A 91 -23.35 26.64 29.18
C PHE A 91 -23.09 27.20 30.59
N MET A 92 -22.00 26.76 31.22
CA MET A 92 -21.48 27.37 32.43
C MET A 92 -19.96 27.45 32.34
N GLN A 93 -19.40 28.63 32.64
CA GLN A 93 -17.99 28.89 32.39
C GLN A 93 -17.10 28.15 33.41
N LEU A 94 -16.14 27.37 32.91
CA LEU A 94 -15.18 26.63 33.71
C LEU A 94 -13.80 26.67 33.06
N ASP A 95 -12.84 27.33 33.71
CA ASP A 95 -11.43 27.23 33.39
C ASP A 95 -10.70 26.33 34.41
N LEU A 96 -10.34 25.12 33.97
CA LEU A 96 -9.61 24.17 34.81
C LEU A 96 -8.15 24.59 35.09
N ALA A 97 -7.64 25.62 34.41
CA ALA A 97 -6.33 26.22 34.69
C ALA A 97 -6.40 27.31 35.80
N SER A 98 -7.56 27.49 36.45
CA SER A 98 -7.75 28.44 37.54
C SER A 98 -8.56 27.79 38.67
N LEU A 99 -7.94 27.53 39.83
CA LEU A 99 -8.63 26.94 40.98
C LEU A 99 -9.79 27.83 41.48
N LYS A 100 -9.65 29.16 41.37
CA LYS A 100 -10.73 30.11 41.63
C LYS A 100 -11.92 29.90 40.68
N SER A 101 -11.67 29.70 39.39
CA SER A 101 -12.72 29.41 38.41
C SER A 101 -13.43 28.09 38.73
N VAL A 102 -12.68 27.05 39.12
CA VAL A 102 -13.26 25.75 39.52
C VAL A 102 -14.18 25.90 40.74
N ARG A 103 -13.77 26.65 41.76
CA ARG A 103 -14.59 26.93 42.95
C ARG A 103 -15.86 27.71 42.62
N THR A 104 -15.71 28.78 41.84
CA THR A 104 -16.84 29.62 41.39
C THR A 104 -17.84 28.80 40.59
N PHE A 105 -17.37 27.92 39.70
CA PHE A 105 -18.23 27.01 38.95
C PHE A 105 -18.98 26.04 39.87
N ALA A 106 -18.28 25.41 40.82
CA ALA A 106 -18.89 24.47 41.74
C ALA A 106 -19.95 25.15 42.63
N GLU A 107 -19.66 26.33 43.18
CA GLU A 107 -20.62 27.13 43.95
C GLU A 107 -21.86 27.50 43.14
N ASN A 108 -21.67 27.98 41.90
CA ASN A 108 -22.78 28.34 41.01
C ASN A 108 -23.63 27.11 40.68
N PHE A 109 -23.00 25.98 40.33
CA PHE A 109 -23.71 24.73 40.07
C PHE A 109 -24.49 24.23 41.30
N LEU A 110 -23.89 24.26 42.48
CA LEU A 110 -24.54 23.80 43.72
C LEU A 110 -25.74 24.68 44.10
N LYS A 111 -25.70 25.98 43.79
CA LYS A 111 -26.82 26.92 43.96
C LYS A 111 -27.92 26.73 42.91
N SER A 112 -27.55 26.48 41.66
CA SER A 112 -28.51 26.51 40.54
C SER A 112 -29.13 25.15 40.20
N GLU A 113 -28.47 24.04 40.51
CA GLU A 113 -28.92 22.70 40.16
C GLU A 113 -29.17 21.88 41.42
N PRO A 114 -30.27 21.11 41.54
CA PRO A 114 -30.61 20.38 42.77
C PRO A 114 -29.92 19.01 42.89
N ARG A 115 -29.32 18.49 41.81
CA ARG A 115 -28.73 17.14 41.74
C ARG A 115 -27.56 17.09 40.75
N LEU A 116 -26.72 16.06 40.86
CA LEU A 116 -25.68 15.72 39.88
C LEU A 116 -25.57 14.21 39.78
N ASP A 117 -25.91 13.67 38.61
CA ASP A 117 -25.92 12.23 38.37
C ASP A 117 -24.68 11.77 37.60
N LEU A 118 -24.19 12.58 36.66
CA LEU A 118 -23.05 12.23 35.80
C LEU A 118 -22.00 13.36 35.81
N LEU A 119 -20.81 13.07 36.32
CA LEU A 119 -19.65 13.96 36.21
C LEU A 119 -18.64 13.38 35.22
N ILE A 120 -18.53 14.01 34.05
CA ILE A 120 -17.60 13.59 32.99
C ILE A 120 -16.38 14.53 32.97
N ASN A 121 -15.31 14.06 33.61
CA ASN A 121 -13.99 14.69 33.61
C ASN A 121 -13.28 14.41 32.28
N ASN A 122 -13.70 15.12 31.23
CA ASN A 122 -13.27 14.90 29.84
C ASN A 122 -12.19 15.88 29.36
N ALA A 123 -12.20 17.12 29.82
CA ALA A 123 -11.25 18.14 29.35
C ALA A 123 -9.80 17.67 29.55
N GLY A 124 -8.95 18.02 28.60
CA GLY A 124 -7.54 17.73 28.71
C GLY A 124 -6.74 18.42 27.61
N MET A 125 -5.51 18.78 27.93
CA MET A 125 -4.63 19.48 27.01
C MET A 125 -3.19 18.99 27.10
N PHE A 126 -2.45 19.37 26.07
CA PHE A 126 -1.04 19.11 25.89
C PHE A 126 -0.38 20.44 25.52
N SER A 127 0.25 21.09 26.50
CA SER A 127 0.84 22.42 26.31
C SER A 127 1.97 22.67 27.30
N GLU A 128 2.92 23.50 26.86
CA GLU A 128 3.88 24.15 27.74
C GLU A 128 3.20 25.25 28.58
N GLY A 129 3.91 25.75 29.58
CA GLY A 129 3.48 26.87 30.42
C GLY A 129 2.95 26.47 31.79
N TRP A 130 2.36 27.46 32.46
CA TRP A 130 1.90 27.40 33.84
C TRP A 130 0.46 27.88 33.96
N THR A 131 -0.29 27.30 34.90
CA THR A 131 -1.62 27.78 35.28
C THR A 131 -1.51 29.11 36.05
N GLN A 132 -2.63 29.80 36.23
CA GLN A 132 -2.66 31.05 37.01
C GLN A 132 -2.27 30.80 38.49
N ASP A 133 -2.55 29.61 39.00
CA ASP A 133 -2.19 29.19 40.37
C ASP A 133 -0.75 28.64 40.50
N GLY A 134 0.06 28.74 39.43
CA GLY A 134 1.48 28.37 39.45
C GLY A 134 1.77 26.87 39.35
N PHE A 135 0.87 26.08 38.77
CA PHE A 135 1.09 24.65 38.47
C PHE A 135 1.47 24.46 37.00
N GLY A 136 2.26 23.43 36.68
CA GLY A 136 2.57 23.12 35.29
C GLY A 136 1.27 22.86 34.51
N MET A 137 1.08 23.52 33.35
CA MET A 137 -0.19 23.60 32.62
C MET A 137 -0.89 22.24 32.42
N THR A 138 -0.14 21.24 31.97
CA THR A 138 -0.68 19.89 31.71
C THR A 138 -1.15 19.18 32.99
N PHE A 139 -0.43 19.35 34.11
CA PHE A 139 -0.80 18.77 35.41
C PHE A 139 -2.00 19.50 36.02
N GLY A 140 -1.96 20.83 35.98
CA GLY A 140 -3.02 21.70 36.50
C GLY A 140 -4.37 21.41 35.84
N VAL A 141 -4.41 21.36 34.51
CA VAL A 141 -5.67 21.15 33.78
C VAL A 141 -6.13 19.69 33.75
N ASN A 142 -5.22 18.74 33.46
CA ASN A 142 -5.64 17.35 33.24
C ASN A 142 -6.01 16.62 34.53
N HIS A 143 -5.38 16.99 35.66
CA HIS A 143 -5.55 16.32 36.95
C HIS A 143 -6.07 17.27 38.04
N LEU A 144 -5.31 18.31 38.44
CA LEU A 144 -5.66 19.12 39.63
C LEU A 144 -7.03 19.83 39.53
N GLY A 145 -7.34 20.45 38.38
CA GLY A 145 -8.63 21.11 38.19
C GLY A 145 -9.81 20.13 38.27
N HIS A 146 -9.68 18.94 37.69
CA HIS A 146 -10.70 17.90 37.76
C HIS A 146 -10.80 17.26 39.15
N PHE A 147 -9.65 17.10 39.83
CA PHE A 147 -9.58 16.65 41.21
C PHE A 147 -10.40 17.58 42.11
N LEU A 148 -10.10 18.89 42.08
CA LEU A 148 -10.81 19.90 42.86
C LEU A 148 -12.30 19.94 42.52
N LEU A 149 -12.65 19.95 41.22
CA LEU A 149 -14.06 19.94 40.78
C LEU A 149 -14.82 18.73 41.33
N THR A 150 -14.21 17.54 41.26
CA THR A 150 -14.85 16.30 41.72
C THR A 150 -15.03 16.30 43.23
N VAL A 151 -14.04 16.77 43.99
CA VAL A 151 -14.13 16.82 45.46
C VAL A 151 -15.19 17.84 45.92
N LEU A 152 -15.27 19.02 45.31
CA LEU A 152 -16.28 20.04 45.67
C LEU A 152 -17.72 19.61 45.34
N LEU A 153 -17.90 18.75 44.34
CA LEU A 153 -19.22 18.24 43.93
C LEU A 153 -19.54 16.86 44.52
N LEU A 154 -18.65 16.32 45.36
CA LEU A 154 -18.72 14.94 45.83
C LEU A 154 -19.95 14.68 46.69
N ASP A 155 -20.31 15.60 47.57
CA ASP A 155 -21.49 15.44 48.43
C ASP A 155 -22.78 15.52 47.63
N ARG A 156 -22.87 16.43 46.65
CA ARG A 156 -23.99 16.46 45.71
C ARG A 156 -24.13 15.17 44.90
N LEU A 157 -23.02 14.55 44.49
CA LEU A 157 -23.03 13.24 43.83
C LEU A 157 -23.60 12.15 44.75
N LYS A 158 -23.28 12.16 46.05
CA LYS A 158 -23.81 11.19 47.04
C LYS A 158 -25.30 11.40 47.29
N GLU A 159 -25.73 12.65 47.45
CA GLU A 159 -27.14 13.04 47.68
C GLU A 159 -28.05 12.62 46.51
N SER A 160 -27.52 12.67 45.27
CA SER A 160 -28.30 12.39 44.05
C SER A 160 -28.62 10.90 43.83
N GLY A 161 -28.10 10.01 44.70
CA GLY A 161 -28.30 8.57 44.64
C GLY A 161 -27.26 7.85 43.79
N SER A 162 -27.70 7.06 42.80
CA SER A 162 -26.82 6.30 41.90
C SER A 162 -26.13 7.20 40.87
N SER A 163 -25.04 7.85 41.31
CA SER A 163 -24.26 8.80 40.49
C SER A 163 -22.95 8.19 39.98
N ARG A 164 -22.41 8.75 38.90
CA ARG A 164 -21.18 8.25 38.26
C ARG A 164 -20.17 9.36 37.95
N VAL A 165 -18.91 9.10 38.29
CA VAL A 165 -17.75 9.92 37.90
C VAL A 165 -16.96 9.19 36.82
N VAL A 166 -16.80 9.80 35.65
CA VAL A 166 -16.06 9.23 34.52
C VAL A 166 -14.87 10.11 34.18
N THR A 167 -13.66 9.59 34.36
CA THR A 167 -12.41 10.33 34.13
C THR A 167 -11.70 9.86 32.87
N VAL A 168 -11.51 10.77 31.92
CA VAL A 168 -10.86 10.48 30.64
C VAL A 168 -9.34 10.47 30.80
N SER A 169 -8.77 9.26 30.75
CA SER A 169 -7.34 8.97 30.71
C SER A 169 -6.92 8.58 29.27
N SER A 170 -5.80 7.86 29.12
CA SER A 170 -5.25 7.42 27.84
C SER A 170 -4.35 6.20 28.02
N ALA A 171 -4.12 5.41 26.97
CA ALA A 171 -3.10 4.36 26.96
C ALA A 171 -1.68 4.91 27.31
N ALA A 172 -1.46 6.21 27.15
CA ALA A 172 -0.29 6.95 27.61
C ALA A 172 0.05 6.74 29.10
N HIS A 173 -0.93 6.48 29.96
CA HIS A 173 -0.69 6.25 31.40
C HIS A 173 0.26 5.06 31.67
N ASN A 174 0.32 4.10 30.74
CA ASN A 174 1.24 2.97 30.81
C ASN A 174 2.71 3.40 30.86
N ALA A 175 3.05 4.49 30.18
CA ALA A 175 4.40 5.07 30.17
C ALA A 175 4.58 6.17 31.24
N GLY A 176 3.54 6.51 32.00
CA GLY A 176 3.61 7.54 33.03
C GLY A 176 4.46 7.13 34.24
N ARG A 177 5.06 8.12 34.89
CA ARG A 177 5.78 8.03 36.16
C ARG A 177 5.48 9.29 36.97
N ILE A 178 5.30 9.14 38.28
CA ILE A 178 5.03 10.31 39.15
C ILE A 178 6.29 10.61 39.93
N ASP A 179 6.90 11.74 39.63
CA ASP A 179 7.99 12.32 40.42
C ASP A 179 7.37 13.27 41.46
N PHE A 180 7.21 12.76 42.69
CA PHE A 180 6.63 13.52 43.78
C PHE A 180 7.52 14.66 44.27
N ASP A 181 8.84 14.54 44.13
CA ASP A 181 9.78 15.57 44.57
C ASP A 181 9.71 16.76 43.61
N CYS A 182 9.68 16.49 42.31
CA CYS A 182 9.45 17.50 41.28
C CYS A 182 8.08 18.17 41.43
N LEU A 183 7.03 17.39 41.70
CA LEU A 183 5.70 17.94 41.98
C LEU A 183 5.68 18.83 43.21
N THR A 184 6.33 18.42 44.30
CA THR A 184 6.33 19.18 45.56
C THR A 184 7.17 20.46 45.45
N LYS A 185 8.37 20.37 44.88
CA LYS A 185 9.31 21.50 44.76
C LYS A 185 8.91 22.49 43.66
N HIS A 186 8.46 21.97 42.52
CA HIS A 186 8.27 22.77 41.31
C HIS A 186 6.82 22.82 40.84
N LYS A 187 5.87 22.19 41.53
CA LYS A 187 4.44 22.20 41.16
C LYS A 187 4.17 21.72 39.73
N ALA A 188 5.03 20.85 39.19
CA ALA A 188 4.95 20.32 37.84
C ALA A 188 5.40 18.85 37.79
N LEU A 189 4.90 18.09 36.80
CA LEU A 189 5.28 16.69 36.58
C LEU A 189 6.67 16.52 35.93
N GLY A 190 7.36 17.62 35.62
CA GLY A 190 8.69 17.62 35.01
C GLY A 190 9.08 19.01 34.49
N LEU A 191 10.39 19.27 34.38
CA LEU A 191 10.94 20.61 34.04
C LEU A 191 11.43 20.77 32.59
N GLY A 192 11.74 19.69 31.87
CA GLY A 192 12.33 19.79 30.52
C GLY A 192 11.37 20.32 29.44
N THR A 193 11.80 21.27 28.61
CA THR A 193 11.02 21.92 27.54
C THR A 193 11.06 21.18 26.20
N SER A 194 11.82 20.09 26.11
CA SER A 194 11.83 19.27 24.89
C SER A 194 10.47 18.60 24.66
N TRP A 195 10.16 18.28 23.39
CA TRP A 195 8.96 17.51 23.06
C TRP A 195 8.90 16.19 23.86
N LEU A 196 9.98 15.40 23.91
CA LEU A 196 9.99 14.16 24.69
C LEU A 196 9.62 14.37 26.16
N SER A 197 10.10 15.44 26.78
CA SER A 197 9.75 15.78 28.16
C SER A 197 8.31 16.27 28.32
N LEU A 198 7.76 17.04 27.38
CA LEU A 198 6.35 17.40 27.41
C LEU A 198 5.45 16.17 27.26
N PHE A 199 5.79 15.26 26.34
CA PHE A 199 5.04 14.00 26.15
C PHE A 199 5.03 13.18 27.43
N GLN A 200 6.18 13.10 28.10
CA GLN A 200 6.28 12.42 29.37
C GLN A 200 5.36 13.04 30.43
N ARG A 201 5.34 14.38 30.59
CA ARG A 201 4.41 15.07 31.51
C ARG A 201 2.94 14.74 31.20
N TYR A 202 2.58 14.59 29.93
CA TYR A 202 1.24 14.17 29.53
C TYR A 202 0.96 12.71 29.93
N ASN A 203 1.90 11.79 29.68
CA ASN A 203 1.82 10.40 30.13
C ASN A 203 1.63 10.32 31.65
N ASP A 204 2.39 11.12 32.40
CA ASP A 204 2.37 11.23 33.86
C ASP A 204 1.00 11.76 34.33
N SER A 205 0.45 12.80 33.67
CA SER A 205 -0.88 13.34 34.00
C SER A 205 -2.00 12.32 33.77
N LYS A 206 -1.86 11.46 32.75
CA LYS A 206 -2.84 10.41 32.47
C LYS A 206 -2.74 9.23 33.44
N LEU A 207 -1.55 8.97 33.99
CA LEU A 207 -1.36 8.07 35.14
C LEU A 207 -2.01 8.64 36.41
N CYS A 208 -1.86 9.95 36.67
CA CYS A 208 -2.54 10.61 37.78
C CYS A 208 -4.06 10.39 37.74
N ASN A 209 -4.70 10.51 36.56
CA ASN A 209 -6.14 10.27 36.40
C ASN A 209 -6.58 8.83 36.72
N VAL A 210 -5.75 7.83 36.42
CA VAL A 210 -6.05 6.41 36.76
C VAL A 210 -5.92 6.18 38.26
N LEU A 211 -4.84 6.67 38.87
CA LEU A 211 -4.61 6.57 40.32
C LEU A 211 -5.66 7.36 41.12
N PHE A 212 -6.07 8.52 40.62
CA PHE A 212 -7.18 9.30 41.17
C PHE A 212 -8.46 8.49 41.23
N THR A 213 -8.84 7.85 40.12
CA THR A 213 -10.06 7.03 40.07
C THR A 213 -9.95 5.82 41.00
N TYR A 214 -8.77 5.21 41.09
CA TYR A 214 -8.51 4.08 41.96
C TYR A 214 -8.63 4.47 43.46
N GLU A 215 -8.08 5.61 43.86
CA GLU A 215 -8.22 6.14 45.23
C GLU A 215 -9.64 6.62 45.52
N LEU A 216 -10.28 7.33 44.58
CA LEU A 216 -11.66 7.80 44.70
C LEU A 216 -12.61 6.62 44.99
N ASN A 217 -12.44 5.49 44.29
CA ASN A 217 -13.24 4.29 44.54
C ASN A 217 -13.11 3.77 45.97
N LYS A 218 -11.91 3.81 46.56
CA LYS A 218 -11.70 3.40 47.96
C LYS A 218 -12.43 4.33 48.92
N ARG A 219 -12.41 5.63 48.65
CA ARG A 219 -13.07 6.66 49.46
C ARG A 219 -14.59 6.70 49.30
N LEU A 220 -15.10 6.20 48.17
CA LEU A 220 -16.53 6.07 47.90
C LEU A 220 -17.14 4.75 48.41
N LYS A 221 -16.34 3.86 49.03
CA LYS A 221 -16.86 2.63 49.63
C LYS A 221 -18.00 2.94 50.62
N GLY A 222 -19.11 2.22 50.49
CA GLY A 222 -20.32 2.43 51.31
C GLY A 222 -21.29 3.48 50.74
N THR A 223 -20.92 4.21 49.68
CA THR A 223 -21.84 5.12 48.98
C THR A 223 -22.41 4.47 47.72
N LYS A 224 -23.43 5.10 47.11
CA LYS A 224 -24.00 4.69 45.82
C LYS A 224 -23.28 5.31 44.60
N VAL A 225 -22.19 6.05 44.83
CA VAL A 225 -21.43 6.71 43.77
C VAL A 225 -20.39 5.75 43.21
N THR A 226 -20.34 5.60 41.89
CA THR A 226 -19.32 4.79 41.21
C THR A 226 -18.38 5.65 40.39
N CYS A 227 -17.15 5.19 40.18
CA CYS A 227 -16.17 5.94 39.40
C CYS A 227 -15.35 5.06 38.45
N TYR A 228 -15.07 5.57 37.25
CA TYR A 228 -14.38 4.82 36.21
C TYR A 228 -13.36 5.71 35.50
N SER A 229 -12.25 5.11 35.09
CA SER A 229 -11.26 5.77 34.22
C SER A 229 -11.25 5.06 32.88
N LEU A 230 -10.91 5.77 31.81
CA LEU A 230 -10.95 5.16 30.48
C LEU A 230 -9.95 5.72 29.49
N HIS A 231 -9.70 4.96 28.43
CA HIS A 231 -9.09 5.47 27.20
C HIS A 231 -10.12 5.54 26.08
N PRO A 232 -10.27 6.71 25.41
CA PRO A 232 -11.26 6.88 24.35
C PRO A 232 -10.86 6.18 23.04
N GLY A 233 -9.58 5.84 22.86
CA GLY A 233 -8.98 5.40 21.60
C GLY A 233 -8.01 6.45 21.04
N ALA A 234 -7.34 6.13 19.93
CA ALA A 234 -6.57 7.12 19.17
C ALA A 234 -7.55 8.00 18.39
N ILE A 235 -7.93 9.17 18.94
CA ILE A 235 -8.96 10.03 18.33
C ILE A 235 -8.29 11.11 17.48
N LYS A 236 -8.83 11.37 16.28
CA LYS A 236 -8.48 12.54 15.47
C LYS A 236 -8.97 13.79 16.20
N THR A 237 -8.13 14.33 17.07
CA THR A 237 -8.44 15.50 17.89
C THR A 237 -7.56 16.66 17.49
N GLU A 238 -7.99 17.85 17.91
CA GLU A 238 -7.25 19.11 17.86
C GLU A 238 -5.96 19.11 18.71
N PHE A 239 -5.57 17.93 19.25
CA PHE A 239 -4.31 17.66 19.92
C PHE A 239 -3.10 18.04 19.08
N VAL A 240 -3.28 18.17 17.75
CA VAL A 240 -2.24 18.57 16.81
C VAL A 240 -2.10 20.07 16.53
N ARG A 241 -2.88 20.94 17.20
CA ARG A 241 -2.88 22.40 16.94
C ARG A 241 -1.54 23.11 17.14
N ASN A 242 -0.65 22.56 17.96
CA ASN A 242 0.66 23.15 18.26
C ASN A 242 1.82 22.50 17.50
N PHE A 243 1.56 21.54 16.58
CA PHE A 243 2.63 21.03 15.70
C PHE A 243 2.82 21.98 14.51
N SER A 244 4.04 22.03 13.97
CA SER A 244 4.32 22.80 12.76
C SER A 244 3.43 22.34 11.60
N SER A 245 2.99 23.27 10.76
CA SER A 245 2.06 22.99 9.65
C SER A 245 2.58 21.88 8.71
N ILE A 246 3.91 21.76 8.62
CA ILE A 246 4.62 20.70 7.90
C ILE A 246 4.45 19.33 8.56
N LEU A 247 4.57 19.24 9.89
CA LEU A 247 4.43 17.98 10.61
C LEU A 247 2.97 17.52 10.65
N VAL A 248 2.01 18.45 10.81
CA VAL A 248 0.57 18.16 10.69
C VAL A 248 0.25 17.64 9.28
N MET A 249 0.79 18.26 8.23
CA MET A 249 0.60 17.85 6.85
C MET A 249 1.17 16.44 6.57
N ILE A 250 2.31 16.08 7.16
CA ILE A 250 2.95 14.75 7.04
C ILE A 250 2.17 13.67 7.81
N MET A 251 1.65 13.98 9.00
CA MET A 251 1.00 12.98 9.86
C MET A 251 -0.49 12.74 9.55
N THR A 252 -1.16 13.65 8.83
CA THR A 252 -2.62 13.60 8.60
C THR A 252 -3.11 12.44 7.70
N PRO A 253 -2.44 12.07 6.59
CA PRO A 253 -2.92 11.00 5.71
C PRO A 253 -2.87 9.59 6.33
N PRO A 254 -1.79 9.16 7.03
CA PRO A 254 -1.81 7.92 7.80
C PRO A 254 -2.85 7.96 8.92
N ALA A 255 -3.01 9.12 9.58
CA ALA A 255 -3.92 9.27 10.70
C ALA A 255 -5.40 9.03 10.32
N TRP A 256 -5.80 9.30 9.07
CA TRP A 256 -7.18 9.06 8.63
C TRP A 256 -7.59 7.58 8.64
N PHE A 257 -6.65 6.65 8.46
CA PHE A 257 -6.92 5.21 8.47
C PHE A 257 -6.83 4.57 9.87
N PHE A 258 -6.08 5.19 10.79
CA PHE A 258 -5.78 4.63 12.12
C PHE A 258 -6.46 5.36 13.31
N PHE A 259 -7.01 6.56 13.12
CA PHE A 259 -7.63 7.34 14.19
C PHE A 259 -9.16 7.33 14.11
N LYS A 260 -9.81 7.24 15.27
CA LYS A 260 -11.27 7.30 15.46
C LYS A 260 -11.82 8.71 15.31
N THR A 261 -13.09 8.83 14.93
CA THR A 261 -13.83 10.10 15.00
C THR A 261 -14.15 10.47 16.45
N PRO A 262 -14.43 11.75 16.75
CA PRO A 262 -14.90 12.17 18.07
C PRO A 262 -16.13 11.38 18.59
N GLU A 263 -17.08 11.08 17.71
CA GLU A 263 -18.29 10.28 18.03
C GLU A 263 -17.92 8.85 18.46
N GLN A 264 -16.96 8.23 17.76
CA GLN A 264 -16.43 6.91 18.12
C GLN A 264 -15.60 6.95 19.40
N GLY A 265 -14.91 8.06 19.66
CA GLY A 265 -14.14 8.27 20.89
C GLY A 265 -15.00 8.44 22.14
N ALA A 266 -16.20 9.03 21.98
CA ALA A 266 -17.15 9.21 23.08
C ALA A 266 -17.75 7.88 23.58
N GLN A 267 -17.70 6.80 22.80
CA GLN A 267 -18.41 5.55 23.11
C GLN A 267 -17.99 4.90 24.42
N THR A 268 -16.69 4.89 24.76
CA THR A 268 -16.26 4.31 26.04
C THR A 268 -16.67 5.20 27.22
N THR A 269 -16.68 6.52 27.03
CA THR A 269 -17.20 7.49 28.01
C THR A 269 -18.69 7.26 28.26
N LEU A 270 -19.49 7.16 27.19
CA LEU A 270 -20.91 6.86 27.27
C LEU A 270 -21.17 5.49 27.90
N HIS A 271 -20.36 4.46 27.59
CA HIS A 271 -20.47 3.17 28.24
C HIS A 271 -20.25 3.23 29.75
N CYS A 272 -19.18 3.89 30.20
CA CYS A 272 -18.94 4.05 31.64
C CYS A 272 -20.04 4.88 32.31
N ALA A 273 -20.57 5.89 31.62
CA ALA A 273 -21.63 6.75 32.12
C ALA A 273 -23.02 6.06 32.15
N LEU A 274 -23.33 5.16 31.22
CA LEU A 274 -24.71 4.73 30.96
C LEU A 274 -24.97 3.22 31.08
N GLN A 275 -23.94 2.37 31.04
CA GLN A 275 -24.15 0.92 31.07
C GLN A 275 -24.58 0.48 32.48
N GLN A 276 -25.75 -0.14 32.59
CA GLN A 276 -26.23 -0.75 33.82
C GLN A 276 -25.39 -2.00 34.16
N GLY A 277 -25.18 -2.28 35.45
CA GLY A 277 -24.43 -3.46 35.93
C GLY A 277 -22.91 -3.26 36.02
N LEU A 278 -22.41 -2.04 35.80
CA LEU A 278 -20.99 -1.73 35.96
C LEU A 278 -20.59 -1.46 37.41
N GLU A 279 -21.54 -1.40 38.35
CA GLU A 279 -21.33 -1.01 39.73
C GLU A 279 -20.23 -1.84 40.43
N PRO A 280 -20.17 -3.18 40.28
CA PRO A 280 -19.09 -4.01 40.86
C PRO A 280 -17.69 -3.72 40.29
N LEU A 281 -17.63 -2.99 39.17
CA LEU A 281 -16.40 -2.66 38.45
C LEU A 281 -15.93 -1.23 38.75
N SER A 282 -16.50 -0.57 39.76
CA SER A 282 -16.05 0.76 40.20
C SER A 282 -14.54 0.75 40.54
N GLY A 283 -13.87 1.85 40.21
CA GLY A 283 -12.41 2.01 40.31
C GLY A 283 -11.62 1.38 39.17
N ARG A 284 -12.26 0.68 38.23
CA ARG A 284 -11.56 0.02 37.11
C ARG A 284 -11.34 0.96 35.92
N TYR A 285 -10.41 0.52 35.07
CA TYR A 285 -10.04 1.20 33.84
C TYR A 285 -10.66 0.53 32.62
N PHE A 286 -11.22 1.31 31.70
CA PHE A 286 -11.94 0.84 30.53
C PHE A 286 -11.30 1.27 29.21
N SER A 287 -11.40 0.43 28.19
CA SER A 287 -11.03 0.77 26.81
C SER A 287 -11.87 -0.05 25.85
N ASN A 288 -12.40 0.58 24.79
CA ASN A 288 -13.34 -0.03 23.85
C ASN A 288 -14.55 -0.67 24.56
N CYS A 289 -15.19 0.07 25.48
CA CYS A 289 -16.37 -0.37 26.25
C CYS A 289 -16.17 -1.70 27.00
N THR A 290 -14.95 -1.97 27.44
CA THR A 290 -14.59 -3.19 28.19
C THR A 290 -13.56 -2.89 29.26
N VAL A 291 -13.64 -3.59 30.40
CA VAL A 291 -12.64 -3.51 31.47
C VAL A 291 -11.28 -3.97 30.97
N ARG A 292 -10.23 -3.25 31.35
CA ARG A 292 -8.84 -3.60 31.06
C ARG A 292 -8.02 -3.62 32.34
N ASN A 293 -7.05 -4.54 32.36
CA ASN A 293 -6.04 -4.57 33.41
C ASN A 293 -5.03 -3.45 33.16
N VAL A 294 -4.68 -2.74 34.23
CA VAL A 294 -3.60 -1.75 34.24
C VAL A 294 -2.36 -2.32 34.93
N PHE A 295 -1.19 -1.77 34.62
CA PHE A 295 0.06 -2.14 35.28
C PHE A 295 0.00 -1.91 36.80
N ALA A 296 0.83 -2.63 37.55
CA ALA A 296 0.83 -2.59 39.02
C ALA A 296 0.94 -1.16 39.57
N LYS A 297 1.84 -0.34 39.00
CA LYS A 297 2.02 1.08 39.37
C LYS A 297 0.77 1.95 39.29
N ALA A 298 -0.23 1.58 38.48
CA ALA A 298 -1.47 2.33 38.32
C ALA A 298 -2.58 1.86 39.30
N ARG A 299 -2.27 0.86 40.14
CA ARG A 299 -3.09 0.34 41.25
C ARG A 299 -2.28 0.29 42.55
N ASP A 300 -1.19 1.05 42.64
CA ASP A 300 -0.36 1.10 43.82
C ASP A 300 -1.03 1.96 44.89
N ASP A 301 -1.37 1.36 46.03
CA ASP A 301 -2.14 2.02 47.08
C ASP A 301 -1.38 3.18 47.71
N ALA A 302 -0.08 3.04 47.95
CA ALA A 302 0.74 4.07 48.55
C ALA A 302 0.87 5.30 47.63
N THR A 303 1.14 5.07 46.35
CA THR A 303 1.25 6.12 45.33
C THR A 303 -0.09 6.85 45.14
N ALA A 304 -1.20 6.10 45.06
CA ALA A 304 -2.53 6.68 44.88
C ALA A 304 -2.93 7.58 46.06
N LYS A 305 -2.69 7.09 47.30
CA LYS A 305 -2.92 7.86 48.53
C LYS A 305 -2.03 9.12 48.58
N LYS A 306 -0.73 8.98 48.30
CA LYS A 306 0.22 10.10 48.29
C LYS A 306 -0.15 11.17 47.26
N LEU A 307 -0.60 10.76 46.07
CA LEU A 307 -1.09 11.68 45.03
C LEU A 307 -2.34 12.44 45.49
N TRP A 308 -3.27 11.75 46.15
CA TRP A 308 -4.48 12.37 46.69
C TRP A 308 -4.14 13.44 47.73
N GLU A 309 -3.37 13.10 48.75
CA GLU A 309 -2.97 14.02 49.83
C GLU A 309 -2.19 15.23 49.30
N LEU A 310 -1.32 15.01 48.30
CA LEU A 310 -0.64 16.11 47.63
C LEU A 310 -1.60 17.01 46.86
N SER A 311 -2.58 16.42 46.16
CA SER A 311 -3.59 17.17 45.41
C SER A 311 -4.50 17.98 46.33
N GLU A 312 -4.89 17.44 47.50
CA GLU A 312 -5.65 18.17 48.54
C GLU A 312 -4.88 19.41 49.01
N ARG A 313 -3.61 19.22 49.40
CA ARG A 313 -2.74 20.32 49.84
C ARG A 313 -2.55 21.38 48.76
N MET A 314 -2.28 20.97 47.52
CA MET A 314 -2.11 21.90 46.39
C MET A 314 -3.39 22.67 46.06
N CYS A 315 -4.55 22.09 46.31
CA CYS A 315 -5.83 22.78 46.11
C CYS A 315 -6.27 23.62 47.31
N GLY A 316 -5.57 23.57 48.44
CA GLY A 316 -5.99 24.22 49.68
C GLY A 316 -7.27 23.61 50.26
N LEU A 317 -7.42 22.29 50.19
CA LEU A 317 -8.52 21.55 50.82
C LEU A 317 -8.06 21.04 52.20
N GLN A 318 -8.97 21.00 53.18
CA GLN A 318 -8.69 20.34 54.45
C GLN A 318 -8.61 18.81 54.24
N PRO A 319 -7.75 18.07 54.98
CA PRO A 319 -7.57 16.64 54.77
C PRO A 319 -8.89 15.88 54.93
N PHE A 320 -9.29 15.12 53.92
CA PHE A 320 -10.48 14.29 53.98
C PHE A 320 -10.22 13.09 54.92
N CYS A 321 -10.62 13.22 56.19
CA CYS A 321 -10.38 12.24 57.24
C CYS A 321 -11.20 10.96 57.06
N ILE A 322 -10.52 9.82 56.97
CA ILE A 322 -11.04 8.51 57.39
C ILE A 322 -10.08 8.00 58.47
N ARG A 323 -10.58 7.84 59.70
CA ARG A 323 -9.88 7.23 60.84
C ARG A 323 -9.43 5.83 60.48
N THR A 324 -8.12 5.54 60.59
CA THR A 324 -7.56 4.36 61.30
C THR A 324 -6.03 4.44 61.34
N GLU A 325 -5.49 4.09 62.51
CA GLU A 325 -4.10 4.18 62.98
C GLU A 325 -3.10 3.28 62.24
N CYS A 326 -1.81 3.65 62.22
CA CYS A 326 -0.72 2.75 62.67
C CYS A 326 0.65 3.44 62.79
N ARG A 327 1.44 2.97 63.77
CA ARG A 327 2.70 3.50 64.32
C ARG A 327 3.93 3.39 63.40
N ARG A 328 4.87 4.32 63.64
CA ARG A 328 6.27 4.38 63.15
C ARG A 328 7.12 3.17 63.54
N LYS A 329 8.12 2.87 62.70
CA LYS A 329 9.53 2.66 63.12
C LYS A 329 10.47 3.16 62.02
N GLU A 330 11.36 4.07 62.39
CA GLU A 330 12.52 4.51 61.60
C GLU A 330 13.70 3.57 61.81
N ALA A 331 14.56 3.45 60.80
CA ALA A 331 15.96 3.07 60.97
C ALA A 331 16.81 3.86 59.97
N SER A 332 17.77 4.61 60.51
CA SER A 332 18.75 5.50 59.89
C SER A 332 19.99 4.76 59.39
N VAL A 333 20.61 5.18 58.28
CA VAL A 333 22.07 5.04 58.04
C VAL A 333 22.59 6.20 57.17
N HIS A 334 23.80 6.64 57.52
CA HIS A 334 24.61 7.80 57.14
C HIS A 334 24.97 8.05 55.66
N CYS A 335 25.31 9.32 55.40
CA CYS A 335 26.08 9.83 54.27
C CYS A 335 27.54 9.34 54.26
N GLY A 336 28.08 9.12 53.06
CA GLY A 336 29.51 9.01 52.76
C GLY A 336 29.76 9.52 51.34
N ASP A 337 30.74 10.42 51.23
CA ASP A 337 31.07 11.21 50.04
C ASP A 337 31.88 10.49 48.95
N SER A 338 31.77 11.05 47.74
CA SER A 338 32.77 11.12 46.66
C SER A 338 33.14 9.86 45.84
N ALA A 339 32.61 9.81 44.61
CA ALA A 339 33.39 9.58 43.37
C ALA A 339 32.55 9.96 42.12
N ASP A 340 33.19 10.64 41.16
CA ASP A 340 32.69 11.20 39.89
C ASP A 340 31.71 10.30 39.07
N PRO A 341 30.50 10.77 38.67
CA PRO A 341 29.51 9.96 37.96
C PRO A 341 29.50 10.08 36.43
N ASN A 342 30.44 10.79 35.79
CA ASN A 342 30.40 10.88 34.32
C ASN A 342 30.75 9.56 33.61
N MET A 343 31.41 8.62 34.30
CA MET A 343 31.59 7.24 33.83
C MET A 343 30.49 6.29 34.38
N THR A 344 29.96 6.58 35.57
CA THR A 344 28.96 5.75 36.28
C THR A 344 27.54 5.94 35.73
N CYS A 345 27.18 7.11 35.21
CA CYS A 345 25.84 7.39 34.66
C CYS A 345 25.62 6.71 33.30
N PHE A 346 26.68 6.52 32.49
CA PHE A 346 26.61 5.70 31.28
C PHE A 346 26.47 4.20 31.61
N LEU A 347 27.12 3.73 32.68
CA LEU A 347 26.98 2.36 33.16
C LEU A 347 25.62 2.11 33.83
N ILE A 348 25.07 3.06 34.58
CA ILE A 348 23.76 2.93 35.26
C ILE A 348 22.59 3.12 34.28
N CYS A 349 22.65 4.07 33.35
CA CYS A 349 21.62 4.19 32.30
C CYS A 349 21.66 3.02 31.31
N GLY A 350 22.87 2.53 31.00
CA GLY A 350 23.07 1.26 30.30
C GLY A 350 22.48 0.07 31.07
N ALA A 351 22.68 0.00 32.40
CA ALA A 351 22.15 -1.05 33.25
C ALA A 351 20.61 -0.97 33.40
N ILE A 352 20.01 0.21 33.54
CA ILE A 352 18.55 0.38 33.64
C ILE A 352 17.88 0.07 32.30
N PHE A 353 18.48 0.48 31.17
CA PHE A 353 18.02 0.08 29.84
C PHE A 353 18.19 -1.43 29.65
N ALA A 354 19.32 -2.01 30.07
CA ALA A 354 19.54 -3.45 30.03
C ALA A 354 18.56 -4.22 30.92
N VAL A 355 18.18 -3.71 32.10
CA VAL A 355 17.19 -4.32 33.02
C VAL A 355 15.78 -4.21 32.46
N ALA A 356 15.41 -3.07 31.85
CA ALA A 356 14.11 -2.91 31.19
C ALA A 356 13.99 -3.81 29.94
N VAL A 357 15.06 -3.90 29.15
CA VAL A 357 15.18 -4.83 28.02
C VAL A 357 15.17 -6.27 28.52
N TYR A 358 15.84 -6.58 29.64
CA TYR A 358 15.87 -7.89 30.28
C TYR A 358 14.48 -8.32 30.77
N TYR A 359 13.72 -7.44 31.42
CA TYR A 359 12.36 -7.73 31.88
C TYR A 359 11.36 -7.84 30.71
N PHE A 360 11.46 -6.98 29.70
CA PHE A 360 10.66 -7.09 28.47
C PHE A 360 10.96 -8.41 27.73
N HIS A 361 12.24 -8.76 27.60
CA HIS A 361 12.68 -10.04 27.04
C HIS A 361 12.17 -11.22 27.88
N ASN A 362 12.23 -11.16 29.21
CA ASN A 362 11.78 -12.25 30.10
C ASN A 362 10.27 -12.49 30.03
N ILE A 363 9.45 -11.43 30.00
CA ILE A 363 7.99 -11.56 30.10
C ILE A 363 7.36 -11.81 28.72
N VAL A 364 7.83 -11.12 27.67
CA VAL A 364 7.21 -11.17 26.34
C VAL A 364 7.85 -12.22 25.45
N VAL A 365 9.17 -12.40 25.52
CA VAL A 365 9.91 -13.30 24.62
C VAL A 365 10.15 -14.67 25.24
N LYS A 366 10.53 -14.82 26.52
CA LYS A 366 10.90 -16.14 27.09
C LYS A 366 9.70 -17.08 27.34
N GLY A 367 8.54 -16.56 27.71
CA GLY A 367 7.35 -17.37 28.02
C GLY A 367 7.48 -18.18 29.32
N LYS A 368 6.44 -18.96 29.67
CA LYS A 368 6.41 -19.80 30.88
C LYS A 368 7.41 -20.95 30.78
N ARG A 369 8.09 -21.26 31.90
CA ARG A 369 8.95 -22.44 32.05
C ARG A 369 8.15 -23.63 32.57
N CYS A 370 8.62 -24.84 32.30
CA CYS A 370 8.12 -26.03 32.96
C CYS A 370 8.49 -25.94 34.45
N THR A 371 7.52 -26.12 35.33
CA THR A 371 7.73 -26.07 36.79
C THR A 371 7.81 -27.45 37.42
N SER A 372 7.54 -28.52 36.67
CA SER A 372 7.65 -29.90 37.15
C SER A 372 9.09 -30.21 37.61
N ASP A 373 9.21 -30.83 38.78
CA ASP A 373 10.43 -31.26 39.45
C ASP A 373 10.61 -32.79 39.44
N VAL A 374 9.75 -33.50 38.69
CA VAL A 374 9.75 -34.96 38.53
C VAL A 374 11.15 -35.49 38.17
N LYS A 375 11.56 -36.53 38.90
CA LYS A 375 12.76 -37.33 38.66
C LYS A 375 12.45 -38.51 37.73
N LEU A 376 13.41 -38.88 36.88
CA LEU A 376 13.26 -39.84 35.80
C LEU A 376 14.19 -41.05 35.93
N HIS A 377 14.65 -41.37 37.15
CA HIS A 377 15.48 -42.55 37.39
C HIS A 377 14.79 -43.82 36.88
N GLY A 378 15.51 -44.63 36.12
CA GLY A 378 14.99 -45.86 35.50
C GLY A 378 14.02 -45.64 34.33
N LYS A 379 13.81 -44.39 33.88
CA LYS A 379 12.99 -44.07 32.71
C LYS A 379 13.84 -43.95 31.46
N ILE A 380 13.32 -44.42 30.33
CA ILE A 380 14.00 -44.37 29.03
C ILE A 380 13.29 -43.38 28.11
N ALA A 381 14.05 -42.47 27.51
CA ALA A 381 13.56 -41.41 26.64
C ALA A 381 14.26 -41.41 25.28
N ILE A 382 13.49 -41.32 24.19
CA ILE A 382 14.01 -41.08 22.84
C ILE A 382 13.73 -39.63 22.47
N VAL A 383 14.77 -38.90 22.04
CA VAL A 383 14.63 -37.53 21.53
C VAL A 383 15.20 -37.46 20.12
N THR A 384 14.31 -37.26 19.14
CA THR A 384 14.68 -37.12 17.73
C THR A 384 15.25 -35.73 17.43
N GLY A 385 16.31 -35.67 16.63
CA GLY A 385 16.96 -34.41 16.25
C GLY A 385 17.58 -33.69 17.45
N SER A 386 18.17 -34.44 18.38
CA SER A 386 18.71 -33.94 19.65
C SER A 386 20.16 -33.45 19.57
N ASN A 387 20.79 -33.42 18.39
CA ASN A 387 22.15 -32.93 18.23
C ASN A 387 22.27 -31.40 18.35
N THR A 388 21.18 -30.65 18.10
CA THR A 388 21.16 -29.18 18.15
C THR A 388 19.80 -28.65 18.61
N GLY A 389 19.73 -27.36 18.93
CA GLY A 389 18.48 -26.66 19.16
C GLY A 389 17.62 -27.26 20.29
N ILE A 390 16.30 -27.24 20.09
CA ILE A 390 15.29 -27.62 21.10
C ILE A 390 15.46 -29.07 21.56
N GLY A 391 15.77 -29.97 20.62
CA GLY A 391 15.95 -31.39 20.90
C GLY A 391 17.14 -31.63 21.83
N LYS A 392 18.25 -30.91 21.62
CA LYS A 392 19.42 -31.00 22.49
C LYS A 392 19.12 -30.57 23.92
N GLU A 393 18.48 -29.41 24.09
CA GLU A 393 18.14 -28.89 25.41
C GLU A 393 17.08 -29.75 26.12
N THR A 394 16.17 -30.37 25.36
CA THR A 394 15.25 -31.37 25.91
C THR A 394 16.01 -32.60 26.40
N ALA A 395 16.97 -33.12 25.62
CA ALA A 395 17.80 -34.26 26.02
C ALA A 395 18.64 -33.96 27.28
N VAL A 396 19.22 -32.75 27.37
CA VAL A 396 19.95 -32.30 28.56
C VAL A 396 19.07 -32.33 29.81
N ASP A 397 17.86 -31.78 29.75
CA ASP A 397 16.99 -31.70 30.93
C ASP A 397 16.47 -33.07 31.38
N LEU A 398 16.08 -33.94 30.42
CA LEU A 398 15.68 -35.31 30.73
C LEU A 398 16.81 -36.13 31.35
N ALA A 399 18.03 -36.02 30.80
CA ALA A 399 19.21 -36.68 31.33
C ALA A 399 19.58 -36.17 32.73
N ARG A 400 19.49 -34.85 32.96
CA ARG A 400 19.73 -34.22 34.26
C ARG A 400 18.75 -34.71 35.34
N ARG A 401 17.54 -35.10 34.93
CA ARG A 401 16.52 -35.67 35.83
C ARG A 401 16.71 -37.16 36.09
N GLY A 402 17.72 -37.80 35.48
CA GLY A 402 18.06 -39.21 35.70
C GLY A 402 17.53 -40.17 34.63
N ALA A 403 16.96 -39.67 33.53
CA ALA A 403 16.53 -40.54 32.44
C ALA A 403 17.73 -41.13 31.67
N ARG A 404 17.55 -42.35 31.16
CA ARG A 404 18.37 -42.87 30.07
C ARG A 404 17.91 -42.22 28.76
N VAL A 405 18.74 -41.38 28.16
CA VAL A 405 18.35 -40.61 26.96
C VAL A 405 19.03 -41.15 25.71
N ILE A 406 18.22 -41.62 24.76
CA ILE A 406 18.65 -42.01 23.41
C ILE A 406 18.59 -40.78 22.50
N MET A 407 19.75 -40.29 22.11
CA MET A 407 19.90 -39.20 21.15
C MET A 407 19.77 -39.75 19.72
N ALA A 408 18.55 -39.68 19.18
CA ALA A 408 18.22 -40.14 17.83
C ALA A 408 18.57 -39.07 16.78
N CYS A 409 19.71 -39.22 16.12
CA CYS A 409 20.24 -38.23 15.17
C CYS A 409 20.74 -38.86 13.87
N ARG A 410 20.69 -38.10 12.77
CA ARG A 410 21.07 -38.59 11.43
C ARG A 410 22.56 -38.84 11.25
N SER A 411 23.40 -37.89 11.69
CA SER A 411 24.86 -37.90 11.47
C SER A 411 25.56 -38.25 12.78
N ARG A 412 26.36 -39.32 12.74
CA ARG A 412 27.19 -39.77 13.86
C ARG A 412 28.17 -38.69 14.31
N GLU A 413 28.96 -38.13 13.40
CA GLU A 413 29.93 -37.07 13.67
C GLU A 413 29.32 -35.88 14.45
N ARG A 414 28.17 -35.38 13.98
CA ARG A 414 27.48 -34.27 14.65
C ARG A 414 26.84 -34.68 15.97
N ALA A 415 26.47 -35.94 16.11
CA ALA A 415 25.85 -36.46 17.31
C ALA A 415 26.88 -36.74 18.40
N GLU A 416 28.08 -37.19 18.08
CA GLU A 416 29.17 -37.44 19.04
C GLU A 416 29.58 -36.15 19.76
N ALA A 417 29.82 -35.07 19.00
CA ALA A 417 30.11 -33.75 19.59
C ALA A 417 28.93 -33.22 20.45
N ALA A 418 27.69 -33.51 20.04
CA ALA A 418 26.52 -33.11 20.81
C ALA A 418 26.34 -33.96 22.07
N LEU A 419 26.65 -35.25 22.00
CA LEU A 419 26.53 -36.24 23.07
C LEU A 419 27.42 -35.86 24.24
N GLU A 420 28.69 -35.54 23.98
CA GLU A 420 29.61 -35.10 25.02
C GLU A 420 29.17 -33.78 25.68
N ASP A 421 28.63 -32.84 24.91
CA ASP A 421 28.05 -31.62 25.48
C ASP A 421 26.80 -31.91 26.33
N VAL A 422 25.96 -32.88 25.93
CA VAL A 422 24.77 -33.26 26.70
C VAL A 422 25.16 -33.94 28.01
N LYS A 423 26.10 -34.90 27.99
CA LYS A 423 26.63 -35.55 29.20
C LYS A 423 27.21 -34.52 30.17
N ARG A 424 28.07 -33.64 29.65
CA ARG A 424 28.70 -32.57 30.43
C ARG A 424 27.68 -31.61 31.05
N LYS A 425 26.66 -31.16 30.30
CA LYS A 425 25.64 -30.22 30.79
C LYS A 425 24.59 -30.83 31.71
N SER A 426 24.32 -32.13 31.55
CA SER A 426 23.35 -32.85 32.38
C SER A 426 23.99 -33.42 33.64
N GLY A 427 25.31 -33.66 33.64
CA GLY A 427 26.02 -34.39 34.69
C GLY A 427 25.71 -35.89 34.67
N SER A 428 25.05 -36.39 33.63
CA SER A 428 24.63 -37.79 33.50
C SER A 428 25.43 -38.48 32.42
N SER A 429 25.99 -39.65 32.74
CA SER A 429 26.61 -40.55 31.77
C SER A 429 25.58 -41.38 31.00
N ASN A 430 24.31 -41.38 31.42
CA ASN A 430 23.24 -42.22 30.87
C ASN A 430 22.58 -41.62 29.62
N VAL A 431 23.42 -41.13 28.70
CA VAL A 431 23.01 -40.58 27.42
C VAL A 431 23.80 -41.31 26.35
N VAL A 432 23.10 -41.84 25.33
CA VAL A 432 23.70 -42.61 24.25
C VAL A 432 23.22 -42.11 22.90
N PHE A 433 24.08 -42.20 21.89
CA PHE A 433 23.72 -41.91 20.51
C PHE A 433 23.21 -43.18 19.83
N MET A 434 22.14 -43.05 19.05
CA MET A 434 21.69 -44.09 18.14
C MET A 434 21.28 -43.44 16.81
N GLN A 435 21.79 -43.98 15.70
CA GLN A 435 21.65 -43.35 14.38
C GLN A 435 20.23 -43.50 13.84
N LEU A 436 19.59 -42.36 13.52
CA LEU A 436 18.26 -42.30 12.95
C LEU A 436 18.20 -41.23 11.85
N ASP A 437 18.01 -41.65 10.60
CA ASP A 437 17.61 -40.76 9.51
C ASP A 437 16.10 -40.88 9.25
N LEU A 438 15.35 -39.85 9.66
CA LEU A 438 13.91 -39.78 9.41
C LEU A 438 13.54 -39.58 7.94
N ALA A 439 14.52 -39.27 7.07
CA ALA A 439 14.34 -39.23 5.63
C ALA A 439 14.49 -40.62 4.97
N SER A 440 14.69 -41.68 5.74
CA SER A 440 14.83 -43.07 5.26
C SER A 440 13.94 -43.98 6.09
N LEU A 441 12.87 -44.53 5.48
CA LEU A 441 11.99 -45.47 6.20
C LEU A 441 12.73 -46.74 6.63
N LYS A 442 13.73 -47.17 5.84
CA LYS A 442 14.65 -48.26 6.20
C LYS A 442 15.43 -47.90 7.48
N SER A 443 16.02 -46.71 7.54
CA SER A 443 16.73 -46.24 8.74
C SER A 443 15.83 -46.18 9.97
N VAL A 444 14.57 -45.75 9.81
CA VAL A 444 13.58 -45.72 10.89
C VAL A 444 13.30 -47.14 11.43
N ARG A 445 13.11 -48.13 10.55
CA ARG A 445 12.90 -49.53 10.94
C ARG A 445 14.11 -50.12 11.65
N THR A 446 15.30 -49.96 11.08
CA THR A 446 16.55 -50.44 11.68
C THR A 446 16.79 -49.80 13.06
N PHE A 447 16.50 -48.50 13.22
CA PHE A 447 16.59 -47.85 14.52
C PHE A 447 15.60 -48.46 15.52
N ALA A 448 14.33 -48.64 15.13
CA ALA A 448 13.31 -49.21 16.00
C ALA A 448 13.66 -50.64 16.43
N GLU A 449 14.10 -51.50 15.50
CA GLU A 449 14.57 -52.85 15.80
C GLU A 449 15.74 -52.86 16.78
N ASN A 450 16.76 -52.01 16.54
CA ASN A 450 17.91 -51.91 17.41
C ASN A 450 17.53 -51.41 18.81
N PHE A 451 16.64 -50.42 18.91
CA PHE A 451 16.13 -49.94 20.18
C PHE A 451 15.34 -51.04 20.92
N LEU A 452 14.44 -51.75 20.23
CA LEU A 452 13.62 -52.80 20.83
C LEU A 452 14.46 -53.98 21.35
N LYS A 453 15.59 -54.28 20.69
CA LYS A 453 16.57 -55.30 21.12
C LYS A 453 17.42 -54.85 22.30
N SER A 454 17.80 -53.57 22.36
CA SER A 454 18.81 -53.07 23.31
C SER A 454 18.24 -52.45 24.57
N GLU A 455 17.00 -51.95 24.54
CA GLU A 455 16.37 -51.26 25.65
C GLU A 455 15.12 -52.02 26.09
N PRO A 456 14.87 -52.23 27.40
CA PRO A 456 13.73 -53.03 27.88
C PRO A 456 12.41 -52.26 27.99
N ARG A 457 12.44 -50.91 27.91
CA ARG A 457 11.27 -50.03 28.08
C ARG A 457 11.42 -48.74 27.29
N LEU A 458 10.31 -48.03 27.07
CA LEU A 458 10.26 -46.68 26.52
C LEU A 458 9.17 -45.88 27.23
N ASP A 459 9.58 -44.84 27.97
CA ASP A 459 8.69 -44.01 28.77
C ASP A 459 8.36 -42.69 28.07
N LEU A 460 9.33 -42.09 27.39
CA LEU A 460 9.16 -40.79 26.74
C LEU A 460 9.61 -40.85 25.28
N LEU A 461 8.68 -40.62 24.34
CA LEU A 461 9.01 -40.46 22.92
C LEU A 461 8.79 -39.01 22.51
N ILE A 462 9.89 -38.30 22.23
CA ILE A 462 9.87 -36.89 21.82
C ILE A 462 10.12 -36.79 20.30
N ASN A 463 9.03 -36.62 19.55
CA ASN A 463 9.02 -36.37 18.11
C ASN A 463 9.31 -34.88 17.85
N ASN A 464 10.59 -34.51 17.95
CA ASN A 464 11.09 -33.14 17.89
C ASN A 464 11.73 -32.78 16.54
N ALA A 465 12.34 -33.73 15.83
CA ALA A 465 13.08 -33.41 14.62
C ALA A 465 12.17 -32.73 13.58
N GLY A 466 12.74 -31.75 12.87
CA GLY A 466 11.99 -31.04 11.84
C GLY A 466 12.89 -30.21 10.95
N MET A 467 12.53 -30.14 9.69
CA MET A 467 13.26 -29.40 8.67
C MET A 467 12.32 -28.81 7.61
N PHE A 468 12.93 -28.01 6.75
CA PHE A 468 12.30 -27.34 5.63
C PHE A 468 13.18 -27.55 4.41
N SER A 469 12.65 -28.22 3.39
CA SER A 469 13.41 -28.54 2.18
C SER A 469 12.49 -28.82 1.00
N GLU A 470 13.00 -28.48 -0.18
CA GLU A 470 12.38 -28.75 -1.48
C GLU A 470 12.75 -30.13 -2.05
N HIS A 471 13.77 -30.78 -1.50
CA HIS A 471 14.23 -32.10 -1.94
C HIS A 471 13.23 -33.22 -1.60
N ARG A 472 13.53 -34.44 -2.06
CA ARG A 472 12.80 -35.66 -1.70
C ARG A 472 13.64 -36.53 -0.77
N THR A 473 12.95 -37.34 0.04
CA THR A 473 13.54 -38.46 0.78
C THR A 473 13.97 -39.56 -0.18
N GLU A 474 14.78 -40.51 0.27
CA GLU A 474 15.18 -41.66 -0.55
C GLU A 474 13.97 -42.54 -0.93
N ASP A 475 12.96 -42.63 -0.05
CA ASP A 475 11.69 -43.34 -0.31
C ASP A 475 10.74 -42.57 -1.26
N GLY A 476 11.21 -41.44 -1.81
CA GLY A 476 10.52 -40.63 -2.80
C GLY A 476 9.48 -39.67 -2.24
N PHE A 477 9.37 -39.48 -0.92
CA PHE A 477 8.46 -38.50 -0.32
C PHE A 477 9.05 -37.08 -0.35
N GLY A 478 8.21 -36.05 -0.36
CA GLY A 478 8.69 -34.68 -0.18
C GLY A 478 9.40 -34.53 1.18
N MET A 479 10.65 -34.03 1.19
CA MET A 479 11.54 -34.05 2.36
C MET A 479 10.90 -33.47 3.63
N THR A 480 10.18 -32.35 3.50
CA THR A 480 9.50 -31.71 4.63
C THR A 480 8.40 -32.60 5.24
N PHE A 481 7.61 -33.29 4.42
CA PHE A 481 6.59 -34.24 4.90
C PHE A 481 7.24 -35.52 5.44
N GLY A 482 8.21 -36.06 4.70
CA GLY A 482 8.97 -37.25 5.04
C GLY A 482 9.57 -37.17 6.44
N VAL A 483 10.32 -36.10 6.71
CA VAL A 483 11.01 -35.92 8.00
C VAL A 483 10.08 -35.42 9.10
N ASN A 484 9.27 -34.39 8.85
CA ASN A 484 8.50 -33.75 9.93
C ASN A 484 7.34 -34.60 10.44
N HIS A 485 6.83 -35.51 9.61
CA HIS A 485 5.64 -36.29 9.89
C HIS A 485 5.84 -37.79 9.65
N LEU A 486 6.09 -38.22 8.41
CA LEU A 486 6.05 -39.63 8.03
C LEU A 486 7.05 -40.50 8.79
N GLY A 487 8.31 -40.07 8.92
CA GLY A 487 9.32 -40.80 9.68
C GLY A 487 8.99 -40.90 11.17
N HIS A 488 8.42 -39.83 11.77
CA HIS A 488 7.98 -39.85 13.18
C HIS A 488 6.74 -40.71 13.38
N PHE A 489 5.81 -40.70 12.42
CA PHE A 489 4.65 -41.57 12.41
C PHE A 489 5.10 -43.03 12.44
N LEU A 490 5.97 -43.44 11.50
CA LEU A 490 6.46 -44.80 11.41
C LEU A 490 7.22 -45.20 12.69
N LEU A 491 8.12 -44.35 13.18
CA LEU A 491 8.86 -44.58 14.42
C LEU A 491 7.91 -44.80 15.61
N THR A 492 6.89 -43.95 15.76
CA THR A 492 5.93 -44.06 16.87
C THR A 492 5.11 -45.34 16.78
N VAL A 493 4.69 -45.73 15.58
CA VAL A 493 3.92 -46.96 15.35
C VAL A 493 4.76 -48.21 15.66
N LEU A 494 6.02 -48.25 15.21
CA LEU A 494 6.91 -49.39 15.46
C LEU A 494 7.27 -49.55 16.95
N LEU A 495 7.30 -48.47 17.71
CA LEU A 495 7.60 -48.48 19.14
C LEU A 495 6.35 -48.48 20.02
N LEU A 496 5.15 -48.56 19.41
CA LEU A 496 3.89 -48.36 20.11
C LEU A 496 3.63 -49.43 21.17
N ASP A 497 3.93 -50.70 20.87
CA ASP A 497 3.71 -51.78 21.82
C ASP A 497 4.69 -51.70 22.99
N ARG A 498 5.95 -51.34 22.73
CA ARG A 498 6.91 -51.05 23.81
C ARG A 498 6.47 -49.88 24.70
N LEU A 499 5.86 -48.84 24.12
CA LEU A 499 5.28 -47.73 24.89
C LEU A 499 4.14 -48.22 25.80
N LYS A 500 3.28 -49.14 25.34
CA LYS A 500 2.19 -49.72 26.15
C LYS A 500 2.72 -50.62 27.27
N GLU A 501 3.70 -51.48 26.96
CA GLU A 501 4.34 -52.39 27.92
C GLU A 501 5.02 -51.64 29.07
N SER A 502 5.58 -50.48 28.79
CA SER A 502 6.32 -49.66 29.76
C SER A 502 5.44 -48.99 30.83
N GLY A 503 4.11 -49.08 30.68
CA GLY A 503 3.11 -48.52 31.59
C GLY A 503 2.73 -47.08 31.24
N SER A 504 2.96 -46.15 32.17
CA SER A 504 2.59 -44.72 32.01
C SER A 504 3.58 -43.97 31.11
N SER A 505 3.53 -44.24 29.80
CA SER A 505 4.40 -43.62 28.80
C SER A 505 3.76 -42.40 28.13
N ARG A 506 4.59 -41.50 27.58
CA ARG A 506 4.16 -40.26 26.93
C ARG A 506 4.80 -40.06 25.56
N VAL A 507 3.97 -39.72 24.57
CA VAL A 507 4.39 -39.31 23.22
C VAL A 507 4.18 -37.81 23.05
N VAL A 508 5.25 -37.06 22.79
CA VAL A 508 5.19 -35.60 22.60
C VAL A 508 5.62 -35.25 21.18
N THR A 509 4.70 -34.68 20.41
CA THR A 509 4.93 -34.33 19.00
C THR A 509 5.03 -32.81 18.80
N VAL A 510 6.19 -32.36 18.31
CA VAL A 510 6.46 -30.93 18.08
C VAL A 510 5.78 -30.45 16.80
N SER A 511 4.73 -29.65 16.99
CA SER A 511 4.03 -28.91 15.95
C SER A 511 4.47 -27.43 15.95
N SER A 512 3.65 -26.52 15.41
CA SER A 512 3.91 -25.07 15.35
C SER A 512 2.60 -24.31 15.20
N GLY A 513 2.55 -23.02 15.55
CA GLY A 513 1.42 -22.14 15.22
C GLY A 513 1.07 -22.12 13.72
N ALA A 514 2.03 -22.52 12.87
CA ALA A 514 1.87 -22.78 11.44
C ALA A 514 0.75 -23.77 11.08
N HIS A 515 0.42 -24.73 11.95
CA HIS A 515 -0.66 -25.70 11.70
C HIS A 515 -2.03 -25.04 11.44
N ASN A 516 -2.25 -23.83 12.00
CA ASN A 516 -3.45 -23.04 11.78
C ASN A 516 -3.64 -22.67 10.30
N ALA A 517 -2.58 -22.61 9.50
CA ALA A 517 -2.61 -22.34 8.07
C ALA A 517 -2.51 -23.60 7.21
N GLY A 518 -2.29 -24.78 7.80
CA GLY A 518 -2.11 -26.04 7.07
C GLY A 518 -3.38 -26.54 6.37
N ARG A 519 -3.21 -27.29 5.29
CA ARG A 519 -4.24 -27.93 4.46
C ARG A 519 -3.67 -29.26 3.98
N ILE A 520 -4.42 -30.36 4.11
CA ILE A 520 -3.94 -31.66 3.64
C ILE A 520 -4.57 -31.96 2.28
N ASP A 521 -3.73 -32.08 1.27
CA ASP A 521 -4.10 -32.58 -0.05
C ASP A 521 -3.75 -34.08 -0.11
N PHE A 522 -4.75 -34.93 0.17
CA PHE A 522 -4.58 -36.38 0.16
C PHE A 522 -4.32 -36.96 -1.23
N ASP A 523 -4.83 -36.31 -2.29
CA ASP A 523 -4.59 -36.74 -3.66
C ASP A 523 -3.14 -36.50 -4.04
N CYS A 524 -2.60 -35.34 -3.70
CA CYS A 524 -1.20 -35.04 -3.90
C CYS A 524 -0.28 -35.95 -3.04
N LEU A 525 -0.70 -36.27 -1.82
CA LEU A 525 0.04 -37.19 -0.96
C LEU A 525 0.08 -38.61 -1.56
N THR A 526 -1.04 -39.08 -2.10
CA THR A 526 -1.16 -40.43 -2.70
C THR A 526 -0.44 -40.50 -4.06
N LYS A 527 -0.70 -39.54 -4.95
CA LYS A 527 -0.18 -39.54 -6.34
C LYS A 527 1.28 -39.10 -6.45
N HIS A 528 1.72 -38.20 -5.57
CA HIS A 528 3.01 -37.53 -5.72
C HIS A 528 3.91 -37.64 -4.49
N LYS A 529 3.47 -38.37 -3.45
CA LYS A 529 4.20 -38.57 -2.19
C LYS A 529 4.62 -37.24 -1.53
N ALA A 530 3.85 -36.17 -1.71
CA ALA A 530 4.18 -34.84 -1.19
C ALA A 530 2.92 -34.04 -0.82
N LEU A 531 3.02 -33.15 0.17
CA LEU A 531 1.95 -32.23 0.57
C LEU A 531 1.87 -30.99 -0.35
N GLY A 532 1.82 -31.19 -1.67
CA GLY A 532 1.71 -30.14 -2.70
C GLY A 532 2.89 -30.08 -3.68
N LEU A 533 2.70 -29.48 -4.87
CA LEU A 533 3.63 -29.58 -6.03
C LEU A 533 4.48 -28.34 -6.37
N GLY A 534 4.55 -27.30 -5.53
CA GLY A 534 5.34 -26.09 -5.82
C GLY A 534 6.73 -26.01 -5.16
N THR A 535 7.72 -25.43 -5.86
CA THR A 535 9.07 -25.13 -5.32
C THR A 535 9.24 -23.69 -4.86
N SER A 536 8.22 -22.83 -5.00
CA SER A 536 8.28 -21.46 -4.50
C SER A 536 8.38 -21.39 -2.98
N TRP A 537 8.91 -20.29 -2.44
CA TRP A 537 8.96 -20.06 -0.98
C TRP A 537 7.60 -20.21 -0.30
N LEU A 538 6.54 -19.65 -0.90
CA LEU A 538 5.18 -19.75 -0.37
C LEU A 538 4.66 -21.19 -0.37
N SER A 539 4.95 -21.97 -1.41
CA SER A 539 4.54 -23.38 -1.49
C SER A 539 5.36 -24.28 -0.56
N LEU A 540 6.65 -24.00 -0.36
CA LEU A 540 7.46 -24.71 0.63
C LEU A 540 6.98 -24.37 2.05
N PHE A 541 6.68 -23.09 2.35
CA PHE A 541 6.09 -22.67 3.62
C PHE A 541 4.72 -23.31 3.86
N GLN A 542 3.90 -23.43 2.81
CA GLN A 542 2.65 -24.17 2.89
C GLN A 542 2.88 -25.66 3.20
N ARG A 543 3.80 -26.36 2.50
CA ARG A 543 4.16 -27.76 2.82
C ARG A 543 4.59 -27.94 4.28
N TYR A 544 5.30 -26.96 4.84
CA TYR A 544 5.65 -26.95 6.26
C TYR A 544 4.42 -26.77 7.15
N ASN A 545 3.54 -25.80 6.86
CA ASN A 545 2.27 -25.61 7.56
C ASN A 545 1.43 -26.90 7.55
N ASP A 546 1.37 -27.56 6.41
CA ASP A 546 0.64 -28.81 6.19
C ASP A 546 1.25 -29.95 7.02
N SER A 547 2.58 -30.10 7.00
CA SER A 547 3.28 -31.10 7.84
C SER A 547 3.03 -30.90 9.34
N LYS A 548 2.91 -29.64 9.79
CA LYS A 548 2.62 -29.31 11.19
C LYS A 548 1.15 -29.51 11.56
N LEU A 549 0.23 -29.42 10.59
CA LEU A 549 -1.16 -29.85 10.76
C LEU A 549 -1.26 -31.38 10.85
N CYS A 550 -0.53 -32.12 10.02
CA CYS A 550 -0.46 -33.58 10.11
C CYS A 550 -0.03 -34.05 11.51
N ASN A 551 0.92 -33.37 12.16
CA ASN A 551 1.35 -33.71 13.53
C ASN A 551 0.24 -33.53 14.58
N VAL A 552 -0.64 -32.53 14.42
CA VAL A 552 -1.78 -32.34 15.34
C VAL A 552 -2.85 -33.40 15.11
N LEU A 553 -3.19 -33.68 13.85
CA LEU A 553 -4.15 -34.73 13.48
C LEU A 553 -3.68 -36.13 13.88
N PHE A 554 -2.39 -36.42 13.73
CA PHE A 554 -1.80 -37.66 14.20
C PHE A 554 -1.88 -37.82 15.71
N THR A 555 -1.57 -36.77 16.48
CA THR A 555 -1.70 -36.82 17.94
C THR A 555 -3.16 -37.08 18.34
N TYR A 556 -4.10 -36.43 17.64
CA TYR A 556 -5.53 -36.60 17.87
C TYR A 556 -6.02 -38.02 17.58
N GLU A 557 -5.62 -38.61 16.45
CA GLU A 557 -5.96 -40.00 16.10
C GLU A 557 -5.24 -41.03 17.00
N LEU A 558 -3.96 -40.79 17.30
CA LEU A 558 -3.19 -41.63 18.22
C LEU A 558 -3.88 -41.72 19.59
N ASN A 559 -4.38 -40.59 20.12
CA ASN A 559 -5.12 -40.58 21.38
C ASN A 559 -6.36 -41.48 21.34
N LYS A 560 -7.09 -41.51 20.23
CA LYS A 560 -8.26 -42.40 20.07
C LYS A 560 -7.86 -43.86 20.08
N ARG A 561 -6.77 -44.20 19.38
CA ARG A 561 -6.25 -45.57 19.28
C ARG A 561 -5.59 -46.06 20.58
N LEU A 562 -5.12 -45.15 21.42
CA LEU A 562 -4.58 -45.44 22.74
C LEU A 562 -5.64 -45.51 23.85
N LYS A 563 -6.93 -45.31 23.52
CA LYS A 563 -8.01 -45.41 24.49
C LYS A 563 -8.00 -46.78 25.17
N GLY A 564 -8.01 -46.79 26.51
CA GLY A 564 -7.91 -48.00 27.33
C GLY A 564 -6.47 -48.41 27.68
N THR A 565 -5.45 -47.75 27.11
CA THR A 565 -4.05 -47.91 27.52
C THR A 565 -3.63 -46.83 28.52
N LYS A 566 -2.45 -46.98 29.15
CA LYS A 566 -1.84 -45.97 30.02
C LYS A 566 -0.95 -44.96 29.27
N VAL A 567 -0.91 -45.04 27.94
CA VAL A 567 -0.06 -44.16 27.11
C VAL A 567 -0.82 -42.86 26.81
N THR A 568 -0.17 -41.72 27.05
CA THR A 568 -0.72 -40.39 26.72
C THR A 568 0.04 -39.74 25.59
N CYS A 569 -0.61 -38.85 24.83
CA CYS A 569 0.03 -38.16 23.73
C CYS A 569 -0.37 -36.69 23.63
N TYR A 570 0.58 -35.83 23.27
CA TYR A 570 0.37 -34.38 23.20
C TYR A 570 1.06 -33.78 21.99
N SER A 571 0.49 -32.70 21.45
CA SER A 571 1.12 -31.88 20.41
C SER A 571 1.34 -30.46 20.91
N LEU A 572 2.36 -29.76 20.41
CA LEU A 572 2.68 -28.43 20.95
C LEU A 572 3.32 -27.47 19.95
N HIS A 573 3.27 -26.17 20.26
CA HIS A 573 4.12 -25.15 19.66
C HIS A 573 5.21 -24.68 20.63
N PRO A 574 6.50 -24.77 20.25
CA PRO A 574 7.61 -24.45 21.15
C PRO A 574 7.90 -22.93 21.25
N GLY A 575 7.24 -22.10 20.43
CA GLY A 575 7.50 -20.65 20.32
C GLY A 575 8.37 -20.29 19.11
N SER A 576 8.57 -18.98 18.87
CA SER A 576 9.46 -18.47 17.82
C SER A 576 10.91 -18.54 18.32
N ILE A 577 11.68 -19.54 17.89
CA ILE A 577 13.00 -19.86 18.45
C ILE A 577 14.09 -19.51 17.46
N LYS A 578 15.21 -18.99 17.99
CA LYS A 578 16.45 -18.79 17.25
C LYS A 578 17.01 -20.15 16.90
N THR A 579 16.63 -20.65 15.74
CA THR A 579 17.02 -21.96 15.23
C THR A 579 17.87 -21.78 13.99
N GLU A 580 18.67 -22.80 13.69
CA GLU A 580 19.37 -22.99 12.40
C GLU A 580 18.39 -23.08 11.20
N PHE A 581 17.09 -22.91 11.42
CA PHE A 581 16.03 -22.82 10.40
C PHE A 581 16.33 -21.76 9.34
N VAL A 582 17.13 -20.74 9.67
CA VAL A 582 17.50 -19.63 8.77
C VAL A 582 18.74 -19.94 7.88
N ARG A 583 19.34 -21.13 8.00
CA ARG A 583 20.63 -21.47 7.36
C ARG A 583 20.56 -21.54 5.82
N ASN A 584 19.37 -21.74 5.24
CA ASN A 584 19.16 -21.79 3.79
C ASN A 584 18.67 -20.44 3.20
N PHE A 585 18.66 -19.37 3.99
CA PHE A 585 18.30 -18.03 3.49
C PHE A 585 19.52 -17.35 2.86
N SER A 586 19.29 -16.47 1.88
CA SER A 586 20.40 -15.74 1.23
C SER A 586 21.13 -14.84 2.24
N ARG A 587 22.45 -14.71 2.08
CA ARG A 587 23.31 -13.86 2.94
C ARG A 587 22.75 -12.44 3.08
N THR A 588 22.19 -11.89 2.00
CA THR A 588 21.57 -10.57 1.95
C THR A 588 20.28 -10.49 2.77
N PHE A 589 19.43 -11.53 2.72
CA PHE A 589 18.21 -11.60 3.55
C PHE A 589 18.56 -11.74 5.04
N ILE A 590 19.58 -12.55 5.35
CA ILE A 590 20.08 -12.70 6.72
C ILE A 590 20.61 -11.37 7.23
N LEU A 591 21.44 -10.65 6.46
CA LEU A 591 22.00 -9.34 6.85
C LEU A 591 20.92 -8.27 7.09
N PHE A 592 19.84 -8.28 6.29
CA PHE A 592 18.78 -7.26 6.35
C PHE A 592 17.79 -7.50 7.50
N MET A 593 17.58 -8.76 7.92
CA MET A 593 16.64 -9.13 8.98
C MET A 593 17.29 -9.28 10.37
N THR A 594 18.60 -9.50 10.46
CA THR A 594 19.29 -9.90 11.71
C THR A 594 19.19 -8.88 12.86
N PRO A 595 19.37 -7.56 12.66
CA PRO A 595 19.38 -6.62 13.79
C PRO A 595 18.02 -6.51 14.48
N LEU A 596 16.92 -6.58 13.71
CA LEU A 596 15.56 -6.43 14.22
C LEU A 596 14.99 -7.75 14.78
N THR A 597 15.35 -8.90 14.19
CA THR A 597 14.80 -10.22 14.58
C THR A 597 15.52 -10.85 15.78
N TRP A 598 16.77 -10.47 16.05
CA TRP A 598 17.58 -11.00 17.16
C TRP A 598 16.93 -10.76 18.54
N PHE A 599 16.16 -9.67 18.70
CA PHE A 599 15.46 -9.32 19.94
C PHE A 599 14.15 -10.09 20.20
N PHE A 600 13.56 -10.76 19.19
CA PHE A 600 12.21 -11.38 19.30
C PHE A 600 12.21 -12.92 19.30
N LEU A 601 13.38 -13.57 19.26
CA LEU A 601 13.51 -15.04 19.16
C LEU A 601 13.92 -15.68 20.49
N LYS A 602 13.23 -16.73 20.91
CA LYS A 602 13.54 -17.57 22.09
C LYS A 602 14.86 -18.34 21.92
N THR A 603 15.55 -18.61 23.02
CA THR A 603 16.66 -19.59 23.02
C THR A 603 16.13 -21.02 22.88
N PRO A 604 16.94 -21.98 22.42
CA PRO A 604 16.56 -23.39 22.41
C PRO A 604 16.07 -23.94 23.76
N GLU A 605 16.72 -23.54 24.86
CA GLU A 605 16.33 -23.92 26.23
C GLU A 605 14.92 -23.41 26.58
N GLN A 606 14.60 -22.17 26.21
CA GLN A 606 13.26 -21.58 26.38
C GLN A 606 12.23 -22.25 25.47
N GLY A 607 12.65 -22.68 24.28
CA GLY A 607 11.83 -23.43 23.34
C GLY A 607 11.46 -24.83 23.83
N ALA A 608 12.36 -25.48 24.57
CA ALA A 608 12.14 -26.82 25.13
C ALA A 608 11.09 -26.86 26.24
N GLN A 609 10.75 -25.71 26.85
CA GLN A 609 9.92 -25.67 28.05
C GLN A 609 8.52 -26.27 27.88
N THR A 610 7.85 -26.01 26.74
CA THR A 610 6.52 -26.62 26.50
C THR A 610 6.64 -28.12 26.22
N THR A 611 7.72 -28.56 25.57
CA THR A 611 8.03 -29.99 25.38
C THR A 611 8.23 -30.69 26.71
N LEU A 612 9.04 -30.11 27.59
CA LEU A 612 9.29 -30.63 28.93
C LEU A 612 8.00 -30.64 29.76
N HIS A 613 7.17 -29.60 29.69
CA HIS A 613 5.88 -29.60 30.39
C HIS A 613 4.97 -30.75 29.92
N CYS A 614 4.81 -30.96 28.62
CA CYS A 614 4.00 -32.09 28.11
C CYS A 614 4.62 -33.45 28.51
N ALA A 615 5.94 -33.55 28.54
CA ALA A 615 6.65 -34.77 28.89
C ALA A 615 6.65 -35.08 30.39
N LEU A 616 6.58 -34.06 31.28
CA LEU A 616 6.92 -34.22 32.69
C LEU A 616 5.85 -33.77 33.68
N GLU A 617 4.88 -32.96 33.28
CA GLU A 617 3.89 -32.43 34.22
C GLU A 617 2.91 -33.54 34.66
N PRO A 618 2.80 -33.85 35.96
CA PRO A 618 1.80 -34.78 36.47
C PRO A 618 0.37 -34.25 36.26
N GLY A 619 -0.62 -35.11 36.10
CA GLY A 619 -2.03 -34.70 35.99
C GLY A 619 -2.48 -34.24 34.61
N LEU A 620 -1.62 -34.34 33.58
CA LEU A 620 -1.99 -34.03 32.19
C LEU A 620 -2.78 -35.16 31.51
N GLU A 621 -2.93 -36.33 32.14
CA GLU A 621 -3.56 -37.51 31.54
C GLU A 621 -4.97 -37.24 30.98
N PRO A 622 -5.87 -36.48 31.65
CA PRO A 622 -7.19 -36.14 31.10
C PRO A 622 -7.12 -35.22 29.86
N LEU A 623 -5.97 -34.62 29.60
CA LEU A 623 -5.69 -33.71 28.50
C LEU A 623 -4.95 -34.41 27.35
N SER A 624 -4.83 -35.74 27.37
CA SER A 624 -4.27 -36.50 26.25
C SER A 624 -5.01 -36.20 24.94
N GLY A 625 -4.25 -36.11 23.84
CA GLY A 625 -4.72 -35.68 22.52
C GLY A 625 -4.80 -34.16 22.33
N ARG A 626 -4.54 -33.34 23.36
CA ARG A 626 -4.65 -31.87 23.27
C ARG A 626 -3.38 -31.20 22.73
N TYR A 627 -3.57 -29.94 22.35
CA TYR A 627 -2.52 -29.07 21.82
C TYR A 627 -2.07 -28.03 22.85
N PHE A 628 -0.77 -27.84 23.01
CA PHE A 628 -0.18 -26.95 24.02
C PHE A 628 0.66 -25.83 23.41
N SER A 629 0.66 -24.67 24.06
CA SER A 629 1.62 -23.60 23.78
C SER A 629 1.88 -22.79 25.04
N ASN A 630 3.16 -22.48 25.29
CA ASN A 630 3.59 -21.73 26.47
C ASN A 630 3.18 -22.42 27.78
N CYS A 631 3.39 -23.75 27.86
CA CYS A 631 3.01 -24.63 28.98
C CYS A 631 1.52 -24.53 29.37
N THR A 632 0.64 -24.29 28.39
CA THR A 632 -0.82 -24.20 28.62
C THR A 632 -1.58 -24.82 27.45
N VAL A 633 -2.72 -25.46 27.74
CA VAL A 633 -3.63 -25.99 26.71
C VAL A 633 -4.14 -24.84 25.83
N ARG A 634 -4.17 -25.05 24.52
CA ARG A 634 -4.72 -24.12 23.55
C ARG A 634 -5.74 -24.81 22.65
N ASN A 635 -6.77 -24.06 22.28
CA ASN A 635 -7.75 -24.53 21.30
C ASN A 635 -7.15 -24.50 19.90
N VAL A 636 -7.40 -25.57 19.15
CA VAL A 636 -7.06 -25.69 17.73
C VAL A 636 -8.32 -25.49 16.87
N TYR A 637 -8.14 -25.04 15.63
CA TYR A 637 -9.24 -24.86 14.67
C TYR A 637 -9.92 -26.21 14.35
N ALA A 638 -11.18 -26.16 13.89
CA ALA A 638 -12.00 -27.35 13.61
C ALA A 638 -11.30 -28.38 12.71
N LYS A 639 -10.61 -27.94 11.66
CA LYS A 639 -9.84 -28.80 10.74
C LYS A 639 -8.75 -29.66 11.38
N ALA A 640 -8.23 -29.27 12.55
CA ALA A 640 -7.22 -30.03 13.27
C ALA A 640 -7.82 -31.07 14.22
N ARG A 641 -9.16 -31.18 14.23
CA ARG A 641 -9.98 -32.16 14.95
C ARG A 641 -10.95 -32.88 13.99
N ASP A 642 -10.62 -32.89 12.71
CA ASP A 642 -11.40 -33.58 11.68
C ASP A 642 -11.11 -35.09 11.75
N ASP A 643 -12.12 -35.83 12.18
CA ASP A 643 -12.06 -37.28 12.37
C ASP A 643 -11.77 -38.03 11.07
N ALA A 644 -12.39 -37.64 9.96
CA ALA A 644 -12.23 -38.32 8.68
C ALA A 644 -10.83 -38.08 8.12
N ALA A 645 -10.34 -36.84 8.20
CA ALA A 645 -8.99 -36.50 7.77
C ALA A 645 -7.92 -37.20 8.62
N ALA A 646 -8.11 -37.28 9.94
CA ALA A 646 -7.17 -37.92 10.84
C ALA A 646 -7.08 -39.44 10.58
N LYS A 647 -8.23 -40.11 10.42
CA LYS A 647 -8.31 -41.53 10.08
C LYS A 647 -7.68 -41.82 8.70
N LYS A 648 -8.03 -41.03 7.68
CA LYS A 648 -7.48 -41.18 6.31
C LYS A 648 -5.96 -41.00 6.27
N LEU A 649 -5.43 -40.02 7.02
CA LEU A 649 -3.98 -39.82 7.13
C LEU A 649 -3.28 -41.03 7.76
N TRP A 650 -3.90 -41.65 8.77
CA TRP A 650 -3.37 -42.84 9.42
C TRP A 650 -3.34 -44.05 8.46
N GLU A 651 -4.44 -44.30 7.75
CA GLU A 651 -4.59 -45.46 6.85
C GLU A 651 -3.67 -45.39 5.63
N LEU A 652 -3.57 -44.22 4.99
CA LEU A 652 -2.72 -44.02 3.82
C LEU A 652 -1.24 -44.33 4.06
N ILE A 653 -0.78 -44.17 5.30
CA ILE A 653 0.61 -44.40 5.67
C ILE A 653 0.82 -45.87 6.11
N HIS A 654 -0.23 -46.56 6.53
CA HIS A 654 -0.19 -47.95 6.97
C HIS A 654 -0.23 -48.96 5.81
N CYS A 655 -0.85 -48.62 4.67
CA CYS A 655 -0.95 -49.47 3.47
C CYS A 655 0.32 -49.50 2.57
N GLY A 656 1.46 -49.00 3.04
CA GLY A 656 2.68 -48.90 2.22
C GLY A 656 3.48 -50.18 1.98
N ASP A 657 3.07 -51.33 2.55
CA ASP A 657 3.88 -52.57 2.63
C ASP A 657 3.20 -53.84 2.04
N SER A 658 2.36 -53.74 1.01
CA SER A 658 1.91 -54.95 0.30
C SER A 658 1.95 -54.78 -1.22
N ALA A 659 2.80 -55.60 -1.86
CA ALA A 659 2.77 -55.83 -3.30
C ALA A 659 1.48 -56.58 -3.68
N ASP A 660 0.84 -56.18 -4.78
CA ASP A 660 -0.33 -56.84 -5.36
C ASP A 660 -0.35 -56.59 -6.89
N PRO A 661 -0.94 -57.46 -7.74
CA PRO A 661 -0.20 -58.15 -8.77
C PRO A 661 -0.86 -57.82 -10.12
N ASN A 662 -0.70 -56.59 -10.62
CA ASN A 662 -1.31 -56.22 -11.90
C ASN A 662 -0.28 -55.47 -12.77
N MET A 663 0.86 -56.12 -13.01
CA MET A 663 1.91 -55.57 -13.86
C MET A 663 1.53 -55.56 -15.36
N LEU A 664 0.45 -56.24 -15.76
CA LEU A 664 -0.01 -56.26 -17.14
C LEU A 664 -0.86 -55.03 -17.52
N SER A 665 -1.59 -54.44 -16.56
CA SER A 665 -2.40 -53.24 -16.80
C SER A 665 -1.58 -51.94 -16.83
N PHE A 666 -0.45 -51.88 -16.12
CA PHE A 666 0.40 -50.68 -16.08
C PHE A 666 1.18 -50.44 -17.38
N VAL A 667 1.56 -51.49 -18.11
CA VAL A 667 2.23 -51.34 -19.41
C VAL A 667 1.24 -50.80 -20.46
N ILE A 668 -0.01 -51.26 -20.41
CA ILE A 668 -1.08 -50.76 -21.29
C ILE A 668 -1.45 -49.32 -20.92
N CYS A 669 -1.62 -48.99 -19.64
CA CYS A 669 -1.90 -47.62 -19.20
C CYS A 669 -0.73 -46.64 -19.44
N GLY A 670 0.52 -47.10 -19.35
CA GLY A 670 1.71 -46.30 -19.67
C GLY A 670 1.81 -45.99 -21.16
N ALA A 671 1.55 -46.97 -22.02
CA ALA A 671 1.47 -46.78 -23.47
C ALA A 671 0.30 -45.87 -23.85
N VAL A 672 -0.88 -46.05 -23.24
CA VAL A 672 -2.05 -45.18 -23.42
C VAL A 672 -1.77 -43.77 -22.92
N PHE A 673 -1.01 -43.57 -21.85
CA PHE A 673 -0.64 -42.24 -21.36
C PHE A 673 0.33 -41.53 -22.29
N VAL A 674 1.35 -42.22 -22.83
CA VAL A 674 2.28 -41.65 -23.81
C VAL A 674 1.57 -41.32 -25.11
N ILE A 675 0.69 -42.22 -25.58
CA ILE A 675 -0.17 -42.00 -26.74
C ILE A 675 -1.15 -40.85 -26.47
N ALA A 676 -1.75 -40.75 -25.28
CA ALA A 676 -2.65 -39.67 -24.91
C ALA A 676 -1.93 -38.32 -24.79
N VAL A 677 -0.70 -38.27 -24.27
CA VAL A 677 0.12 -37.05 -24.23
C VAL A 677 0.55 -36.63 -25.64
N TYR A 678 0.87 -37.59 -26.51
CA TYR A 678 1.15 -37.34 -27.93
C TYR A 678 -0.09 -36.81 -28.67
N TYR A 679 -1.25 -37.46 -28.54
CA TYR A 679 -2.51 -36.99 -29.15
C TYR A 679 -3.03 -35.70 -28.52
N PHE A 680 -2.82 -35.46 -27.22
CA PHE A 680 -3.14 -34.19 -26.56
C PHE A 680 -2.23 -33.06 -27.06
N ARG A 681 -0.95 -33.35 -27.30
CA ARG A 681 -0.02 -32.42 -27.95
C ARG A 681 -0.44 -32.11 -29.38
N GLU A 682 -0.83 -33.12 -30.17
CA GLU A 682 -1.36 -32.91 -31.52
C GLU A 682 -2.69 -32.14 -31.51
N PHE A 683 -3.57 -32.42 -30.53
CA PHE A 683 -4.81 -31.69 -30.32
C PHE A 683 -4.57 -30.21 -30.00
N CYS A 684 -3.63 -29.88 -29.09
CA CYS A 684 -3.26 -28.51 -28.78
C CYS A 684 -2.60 -27.76 -29.96
N ARG A 685 -2.06 -28.47 -30.95
CA ARG A 685 -1.42 -27.90 -32.16
C ARG A 685 -2.36 -27.86 -33.37
N LYS A 686 -3.50 -28.56 -33.34
CA LYS A 686 -4.53 -28.55 -34.38
C LYS A 686 -5.39 -27.29 -34.28
N GLY A 687 -4.88 -26.19 -34.84
CA GLY A 687 -5.70 -25.02 -35.18
C GLY A 687 -6.22 -25.08 -36.62
N ARG A 688 -7.36 -24.47 -36.89
CA ARG A 688 -7.91 -24.28 -38.24
C ARG A 688 -6.96 -23.44 -39.08
N ARG A 689 -6.74 -23.87 -40.31
CA ARG A 689 -5.94 -23.13 -41.29
C ARG A 689 -6.81 -22.15 -42.07
N CYS A 690 -6.20 -21.06 -42.52
CA CYS A 690 -6.82 -20.20 -43.51
C CYS A 690 -6.95 -21.00 -44.82
N THR A 691 -8.17 -21.10 -45.34
CA THR A 691 -8.46 -21.82 -46.59
C THR A 691 -8.53 -20.88 -47.80
N SER A 692 -8.33 -19.57 -47.60
CA SER A 692 -8.37 -18.59 -48.70
C SER A 692 -7.22 -18.83 -49.68
N ASP A 693 -7.55 -18.87 -50.96
CA ASP A 693 -6.65 -19.02 -52.12
C ASP A 693 -6.47 -17.70 -52.89
N VAL A 694 -7.00 -16.59 -52.35
CA VAL A 694 -6.93 -15.24 -52.94
C VAL A 694 -5.50 -14.87 -53.33
N LYS A 695 -5.36 -14.41 -54.58
CA LYS A 695 -4.14 -13.81 -55.13
C LYS A 695 -4.14 -12.30 -54.86
N LEU A 696 -2.96 -11.74 -54.59
CA LEU A 696 -2.75 -10.36 -54.14
C LEU A 696 -1.94 -9.51 -55.13
N HIS A 697 -1.87 -9.90 -56.40
CA HIS A 697 -1.19 -9.11 -57.43
C HIS A 697 -1.73 -7.68 -57.46
N GLY A 698 -0.83 -6.70 -57.44
CA GLY A 698 -1.17 -5.27 -57.41
C GLY A 698 -1.69 -4.75 -56.07
N LYS A 699 -1.73 -5.57 -55.02
CA LYS A 699 -2.14 -5.16 -53.66
C LYS A 699 -0.95 -4.77 -52.83
N ILE A 700 -1.10 -3.71 -52.03
CA ILE A 700 -0.04 -3.19 -51.16
C ILE A 700 -0.37 -3.50 -49.70
N ALA A 701 0.58 -4.12 -49.00
CA ALA A 701 0.43 -4.54 -47.61
C ALA A 701 1.54 -3.98 -46.72
N ILE A 702 1.19 -3.47 -45.55
CA ILE A 702 2.14 -3.14 -44.48
C ILE A 702 2.04 -4.20 -43.38
N VAL A 703 3.18 -4.78 -43.00
CA VAL A 703 3.26 -5.69 -41.85
C VAL A 703 4.24 -5.14 -40.83
N THR A 704 3.73 -4.79 -39.65
CA THR A 704 4.57 -4.28 -38.55
C THR A 704 5.25 -5.43 -37.80
N GLY A 705 6.52 -5.25 -37.43
CA GLY A 705 7.29 -6.26 -36.70
C GLY A 705 7.50 -7.56 -37.51
N SER A 706 7.77 -7.42 -38.81
CA SER A 706 7.83 -8.52 -39.76
C SER A 706 9.22 -9.18 -39.89
N ASN A 707 10.17 -8.88 -39.01
CA ASN A 707 11.52 -9.43 -39.09
C ASN A 707 11.65 -10.84 -38.49
N THR A 708 10.74 -11.26 -37.60
CA THR A 708 10.74 -12.60 -37.00
C THR A 708 9.32 -13.10 -36.71
N GLY A 709 9.19 -14.40 -36.43
CA GLY A 709 7.93 -15.02 -35.96
C GLY A 709 6.74 -14.79 -36.89
N ILE A 710 5.57 -14.52 -36.30
CA ILE A 710 4.28 -14.40 -37.00
C ILE A 710 4.31 -13.30 -38.06
N GLY A 711 4.93 -12.16 -37.76
CA GLY A 711 5.01 -11.04 -38.69
C GLY A 711 5.78 -11.39 -39.95
N LYS A 712 6.87 -12.15 -39.81
CA LYS A 712 7.67 -12.63 -40.94
C LYS A 712 6.90 -13.64 -41.78
N GLU A 713 6.24 -14.61 -41.16
CA GLU A 713 5.41 -15.59 -41.87
C GLU A 713 4.19 -14.94 -42.55
N THR A 714 3.62 -13.89 -41.95
CA THR A 714 2.56 -13.09 -42.59
C THR A 714 3.10 -12.42 -43.85
N ALA A 715 4.25 -11.74 -43.74
CA ALA A 715 4.89 -11.09 -44.89
C ALA A 715 5.23 -12.09 -45.99
N LEU A 716 5.72 -13.29 -45.63
CA LEU A 716 6.05 -14.36 -46.54
C LEU A 716 4.82 -14.88 -47.32
N ASP A 717 3.72 -15.15 -46.63
CA ASP A 717 2.49 -15.65 -47.28
C ASP A 717 1.87 -14.58 -48.21
N LEU A 718 1.79 -13.33 -47.75
CA LEU A 718 1.31 -12.22 -48.58
C LEU A 718 2.19 -12.02 -49.83
N ALA A 719 3.52 -12.13 -49.68
CA ALA A 719 4.46 -12.03 -50.80
C ALA A 719 4.31 -13.20 -51.79
N ARG A 720 4.15 -14.44 -51.31
CA ARG A 720 3.87 -15.63 -52.13
C ARG A 720 2.59 -15.50 -52.95
N ARG A 721 1.61 -14.76 -52.42
CA ARG A 721 0.35 -14.48 -53.11
C ARG A 721 0.45 -13.32 -54.11
N GLY A 722 1.60 -12.66 -54.21
CA GLY A 722 1.87 -11.60 -55.19
C GLY A 722 1.69 -10.18 -54.66
N ALA A 723 1.51 -9.98 -53.35
CA ALA A 723 1.40 -8.63 -52.77
C ALA A 723 2.74 -7.88 -52.82
N ARG A 724 2.68 -6.56 -52.95
CA ARG A 724 3.79 -5.67 -52.58
C ARG A 724 3.79 -5.50 -51.07
N VAL A 725 4.79 -6.07 -50.40
CA VAL A 725 4.85 -6.13 -48.93
C VAL A 725 5.89 -5.16 -48.39
N ILE A 726 5.43 -4.18 -47.61
CA ILE A 726 6.27 -3.28 -46.81
C ILE A 726 6.52 -3.92 -45.44
N MET A 727 7.73 -4.44 -45.26
CA MET A 727 8.22 -4.97 -43.99
C MET A 727 8.60 -3.82 -43.06
N ALA A 728 7.70 -3.45 -42.16
CA ALA A 728 7.86 -2.30 -41.27
C ALA A 728 8.52 -2.73 -39.96
N CYS A 729 9.84 -2.48 -39.83
CA CYS A 729 10.66 -2.99 -38.72
C CYS A 729 11.54 -1.90 -38.09
N ARG A 730 11.87 -2.06 -36.81
CA ARG A 730 12.67 -1.08 -36.05
C ARG A 730 14.15 -1.04 -36.47
N SER A 731 14.77 -2.20 -36.61
CA SER A 731 16.20 -2.36 -36.87
C SER A 731 16.42 -2.73 -38.34
N ARG A 732 17.18 -1.90 -39.04
CA ARG A 732 17.56 -2.12 -40.45
C ARG A 732 18.33 -3.42 -40.63
N GLU A 733 19.40 -3.61 -39.86
CA GLU A 733 20.24 -4.81 -39.90
C GLU A 733 19.45 -6.12 -39.76
N ARG A 734 18.57 -6.22 -38.75
CA ARG A 734 17.74 -7.41 -38.56
C ARG A 734 16.65 -7.58 -39.62
N ALA A 735 16.19 -6.47 -40.19
CA ALA A 735 15.17 -6.49 -41.23
C ALA A 735 15.74 -6.91 -42.58
N GLU A 736 16.98 -6.52 -42.92
CA GLU A 736 17.66 -6.90 -44.17
C GLU A 736 17.84 -8.42 -44.26
N ALA A 737 18.31 -9.08 -43.19
CA ALA A 737 18.41 -10.55 -43.16
C ALA A 737 17.05 -11.26 -43.31
N ALA A 738 16.00 -10.71 -42.69
CA ALA A 738 14.65 -11.26 -42.81
C ALA A 738 14.03 -11.02 -44.18
N LEU A 739 14.32 -9.86 -44.78
CA LEU A 739 13.88 -9.45 -46.11
C LEU A 739 14.40 -10.40 -47.17
N GLU A 740 15.69 -10.71 -47.14
CA GLU A 740 16.31 -11.64 -48.08
C GLU A 740 15.76 -13.07 -47.94
N ASP A 741 15.53 -13.55 -46.70
CA ASP A 741 14.89 -14.85 -46.50
C ASP A 741 13.44 -14.88 -47.02
N VAL A 742 12.68 -13.79 -46.84
CA VAL A 742 11.31 -13.68 -47.36
C VAL A 742 11.30 -13.64 -48.88
N LYS A 743 12.15 -12.84 -49.53
CA LYS A 743 12.29 -12.80 -51.00
C LYS A 743 12.64 -14.18 -51.55
N ARG A 744 13.66 -14.82 -50.98
CA ARG A 744 14.10 -16.16 -51.38
C ARG A 744 13.01 -17.21 -51.24
N LYS A 745 12.29 -17.25 -50.12
CA LYS A 745 11.24 -18.27 -49.85
C LYS A 745 9.90 -17.98 -50.51
N SER A 746 9.63 -16.72 -50.89
CA SER A 746 8.42 -16.36 -51.63
C SER A 746 8.61 -16.40 -53.14
N GLY A 747 9.85 -16.27 -53.62
CA GLY A 747 10.14 -16.02 -55.03
C GLY A 747 9.72 -14.62 -55.51
N SER A 748 9.30 -13.72 -54.60
CA SER A 748 8.84 -12.38 -54.93
C SER A 748 9.92 -11.34 -54.67
N SER A 749 10.21 -10.52 -55.69
CA SER A 749 11.05 -9.33 -55.55
C SER A 749 10.29 -8.13 -54.96
N ASN A 750 8.96 -8.20 -54.85
CA ASN A 750 8.08 -7.11 -54.41
C ASN A 750 7.96 -6.99 -52.88
N VAL A 751 9.04 -7.27 -52.17
CA VAL A 751 9.12 -7.12 -50.71
C VAL A 751 10.19 -6.08 -50.41
N VAL A 752 9.84 -5.06 -49.64
CA VAL A 752 10.74 -3.94 -49.30
C VAL A 752 10.74 -3.68 -47.80
N PHE A 753 11.88 -3.25 -47.28
CA PHE A 753 12.01 -2.78 -45.90
C PHE A 753 11.74 -1.28 -45.82
N MET A 754 10.99 -0.86 -44.80
CA MET A 754 10.88 0.54 -44.43
C MET A 754 10.95 0.66 -42.90
N GLN A 755 11.80 1.57 -42.40
CA GLN A 755 12.11 1.65 -40.98
C GLN A 755 10.94 2.23 -40.19
N LEU A 756 10.49 1.50 -39.17
CA LEU A 756 9.41 1.90 -38.27
C LEU A 756 9.74 1.49 -36.82
N ASP A 757 9.95 2.47 -35.95
CA ASP A 757 9.99 2.27 -34.51
C ASP A 757 8.70 2.75 -33.84
N LEU A 758 7.84 1.82 -33.46
CA LEU A 758 6.59 2.12 -32.76
C LEU A 758 6.82 2.69 -31.35
N ALA A 759 8.02 2.56 -30.78
CA ALA A 759 8.40 3.21 -29.54
C ALA A 759 8.73 4.71 -29.71
N SER A 760 8.72 5.22 -30.94
CA SER A 760 8.93 6.63 -31.28
C SER A 760 7.76 7.14 -32.12
N LEU A 761 6.91 8.00 -31.57
CA LEU A 761 5.80 8.61 -32.33
C LEU A 761 6.33 9.50 -33.48
N LYS A 762 7.57 9.99 -33.38
CA LYS A 762 8.27 10.66 -34.49
C LYS A 762 8.56 9.66 -35.61
N SER A 763 9.14 8.51 -35.30
CA SER A 763 9.41 7.45 -36.29
C SER A 763 8.13 6.98 -36.97
N VAL A 764 7.03 6.81 -36.24
CA VAL A 764 5.71 6.46 -36.80
C VAL A 764 5.26 7.46 -37.87
N ARG A 765 5.43 8.76 -37.60
CA ARG A 765 5.03 9.82 -38.53
C ARG A 765 5.93 9.86 -39.76
N THR A 766 7.24 9.82 -39.57
CA THR A 766 8.21 9.75 -40.68
C THR A 766 7.95 8.53 -41.57
N PHE A 767 7.66 7.37 -40.99
CA PHE A 767 7.28 6.18 -41.76
C PHE A 767 6.00 6.41 -42.58
N ALA A 768 4.94 6.95 -41.95
CA ALA A 768 3.68 7.20 -42.64
C ALA A 768 3.85 8.21 -43.77
N GLU A 769 4.60 9.29 -43.57
CA GLU A 769 4.93 10.26 -44.62
C GLU A 769 5.69 9.62 -45.78
N ASN A 770 6.71 8.82 -45.49
CA ASN A 770 7.49 8.14 -46.51
C ASN A 770 6.63 7.17 -47.32
N PHE A 771 5.81 6.36 -46.64
CA PHE A 771 4.87 5.45 -47.30
C PHE A 771 3.85 6.22 -48.16
N LEU A 772 3.28 7.31 -47.66
CA LEU A 772 2.30 8.11 -48.40
C LEU A 772 2.90 8.78 -49.64
N LYS A 773 4.21 9.07 -49.63
CA LYS A 773 4.95 9.58 -50.78
C LYS A 773 5.28 8.48 -51.80
N SER A 774 5.65 7.29 -51.34
CA SER A 774 6.16 6.23 -52.20
C SER A 774 5.09 5.28 -52.74
N GLU A 775 3.97 5.11 -52.04
CA GLU A 775 2.96 4.10 -52.37
C GLU A 775 1.58 4.72 -52.68
N PRO A 776 0.93 4.35 -53.80
CA PRO A 776 -0.32 4.95 -54.24
C PRO A 776 -1.56 4.38 -53.53
N THR A 777 -1.48 3.19 -52.94
CA THR A 777 -2.59 2.50 -52.27
C THR A 777 -2.11 1.79 -51.01
N LEU A 778 -3.05 1.46 -50.12
CA LEU A 778 -2.83 0.56 -49.00
C LEU A 778 -4.05 -0.35 -48.86
N ASP A 779 -3.89 -1.61 -49.26
CA ASP A 779 -4.97 -2.59 -49.24
C ASP A 779 -5.00 -3.37 -47.91
N LEU A 780 -3.84 -3.66 -47.32
CA LEU A 780 -3.74 -4.44 -46.08
C LEU A 780 -2.83 -3.75 -45.05
N LEU A 781 -3.36 -3.43 -43.87
CA LEU A 781 -2.57 -2.96 -42.74
C LEU A 781 -2.60 -3.98 -41.61
N ILE A 782 -1.47 -4.64 -41.36
CA ILE A 782 -1.32 -5.64 -40.30
C ILE A 782 -0.56 -5.04 -39.12
N ASN A 783 -1.32 -4.65 -38.10
CA ASN A 783 -0.82 -4.20 -36.79
C ASN A 783 -0.43 -5.42 -35.94
N ASN A 784 0.72 -6.01 -36.25
CA ASN A 784 1.24 -7.24 -35.67
C ASN A 784 2.29 -7.01 -34.58
N ALA A 785 3.09 -5.94 -34.66
CA ALA A 785 4.18 -5.74 -33.73
C ALA A 785 3.69 -5.72 -32.27
N GLY A 786 4.49 -6.25 -31.36
CA GLY A 786 4.14 -6.25 -29.96
C GLY A 786 5.27 -6.74 -29.09
N LEU A 787 5.40 -6.15 -27.91
CA LEU A 787 6.42 -6.52 -26.95
C LEU A 787 5.94 -6.39 -25.52
N PHE A 788 6.81 -6.86 -24.62
CA PHE A 788 6.66 -6.82 -23.18
C PHE A 788 7.89 -6.15 -22.57
N SER A 789 7.72 -4.99 -21.93
CA SER A 789 8.84 -4.26 -21.32
C SER A 789 8.38 -3.40 -20.15
N GLU A 790 9.27 -3.26 -19.16
CA GLU A 790 9.09 -2.36 -18.02
C GLU A 790 9.46 -0.91 -18.34
N GLU A 791 10.22 -0.72 -19.42
CA GLU A 791 10.83 0.54 -19.80
C GLU A 791 9.78 1.56 -20.25
N ARG A 792 10.21 2.82 -20.32
CA ARG A 792 9.45 3.89 -20.98
C ARG A 792 10.07 4.19 -22.34
N THR A 793 9.23 4.62 -23.26
CA THR A 793 9.65 5.15 -24.55
C THR A 793 10.25 6.55 -24.42
N GLU A 794 10.90 7.03 -25.47
CA GLU A 794 11.35 8.42 -25.58
C GLU A 794 10.19 9.44 -25.52
N ASP A 795 8.97 9.04 -25.93
CA ASP A 795 7.77 9.87 -25.81
C ASP A 795 7.16 9.87 -24.39
N GLY A 796 7.77 9.13 -23.46
CA GLY A 796 7.42 9.07 -22.04
C GLY A 796 6.28 8.13 -21.70
N PHE A 797 5.78 7.33 -22.64
CA PHE A 797 4.77 6.30 -22.37
C PHE A 797 5.41 4.99 -21.91
N GLY A 798 4.66 4.14 -21.21
CA GLY A 798 5.10 2.77 -20.92
C GLY A 798 5.30 2.02 -22.23
N MET A 799 6.46 1.38 -22.40
CA MET A 799 6.89 0.75 -23.66
C MET A 799 5.84 -0.23 -24.20
N THR A 800 5.28 -1.09 -23.35
CA THR A 800 4.20 -2.02 -23.75
C THR A 800 2.94 -1.32 -24.24
N PHE A 801 2.50 -0.23 -23.60
CA PHE A 801 1.32 0.51 -24.06
C PHE A 801 1.59 1.20 -25.40
N GLN A 802 2.74 1.85 -25.53
CA GLN A 802 3.04 2.60 -26.74
C GLN A 802 3.24 1.67 -27.94
N VAL A 803 4.10 0.67 -27.82
CA VAL A 803 4.40 -0.22 -28.95
C VAL A 803 3.18 -1.06 -29.33
N ASN A 804 2.46 -1.63 -28.36
CA ASN A 804 1.37 -2.56 -28.67
C ASN A 804 0.10 -1.84 -29.14
N HIS A 805 -0.14 -0.61 -28.69
CA HIS A 805 -1.38 0.12 -28.94
C HIS A 805 -1.16 1.51 -29.53
N LEU A 806 -0.53 2.45 -28.81
CA LEU A 806 -0.51 3.88 -29.23
C LEU A 806 0.19 4.11 -30.57
N GLY A 807 1.29 3.42 -30.84
CA GLY A 807 2.02 3.49 -32.11
C GLY A 807 1.19 2.96 -33.27
N HIS A 808 0.52 1.81 -33.11
CA HIS A 808 -0.40 1.27 -34.11
C HIS A 808 -1.63 2.13 -34.31
N PHE A 809 -2.18 2.69 -33.23
CA PHE A 809 -3.28 3.65 -33.27
C PHE A 809 -2.89 4.84 -34.15
N LEU A 810 -1.74 5.47 -33.86
CA LEU A 810 -1.25 6.62 -34.61
C LEU A 810 -0.98 6.26 -36.08
N LEU A 811 -0.30 5.13 -36.34
CA LEU A 811 -0.02 4.67 -37.70
C LEU A 811 -1.30 4.46 -38.51
N THR A 812 -2.29 3.78 -37.91
CA THR A 812 -3.58 3.50 -38.58
C THR A 812 -4.34 4.78 -38.89
N VAL A 813 -4.34 5.74 -37.96
CA VAL A 813 -5.01 7.04 -38.16
C VAL A 813 -4.32 7.85 -39.26
N LEU A 814 -2.99 7.89 -39.29
CA LEU A 814 -2.23 8.61 -40.33
C LEU A 814 -2.41 8.02 -41.73
N LEU A 815 -2.64 6.70 -41.83
CA LEU A 815 -2.82 6.01 -43.10
C LEU A 815 -4.30 5.81 -43.47
N LEU A 816 -5.23 6.31 -42.64
CA LEU A 816 -6.66 6.03 -42.77
C LEU A 816 -7.24 6.52 -44.09
N ASP A 817 -6.83 7.69 -44.56
CA ASP A 817 -7.31 8.23 -45.83
C ASP A 817 -6.75 7.43 -47.02
N ARG A 818 -5.53 6.91 -46.92
CA ARG A 818 -4.97 6.01 -47.93
C ARG A 818 -5.74 4.69 -47.97
N LEU A 819 -6.07 4.12 -46.80
CA LEU A 819 -6.91 2.93 -46.69
C LEU A 819 -8.29 3.14 -47.32
N LYS A 820 -8.93 4.29 -47.08
CA LYS A 820 -10.25 4.63 -47.65
C LYS A 820 -10.21 4.84 -49.17
N LYS A 821 -9.11 5.38 -49.69
CA LYS A 821 -8.90 5.55 -51.15
C LYS A 821 -8.70 4.21 -51.86
N SER A 822 -8.14 3.21 -51.16
CA SER A 822 -8.02 1.86 -51.69
C SER A 822 -9.37 1.13 -51.67
N GLY A 823 -9.79 0.60 -52.82
CA GLY A 823 -11.18 0.18 -53.05
C GLY A 823 -11.79 -0.72 -51.97
N SER A 824 -11.12 -1.79 -51.55
CA SER A 824 -11.55 -2.67 -50.44
C SER A 824 -10.32 -3.01 -49.59
N SER A 825 -10.09 -2.24 -48.53
CA SER A 825 -8.93 -2.39 -47.67
C SER A 825 -9.28 -2.98 -46.30
N ARG A 826 -8.30 -3.60 -45.65
CA ARG A 826 -8.47 -4.30 -44.38
C ARG A 826 -7.40 -3.91 -43.36
N VAL A 827 -7.85 -3.60 -42.14
CA VAL A 827 -6.98 -3.37 -40.98
C VAL A 827 -7.09 -4.56 -40.04
N VAL A 828 -5.99 -5.30 -39.84
CA VAL A 828 -5.94 -6.46 -38.95
C VAL A 828 -5.06 -6.14 -37.76
N THR A 829 -5.62 -6.16 -36.56
CA THR A 829 -4.91 -5.82 -35.32
C THR A 829 -4.71 -7.05 -34.43
N VAL A 830 -3.46 -7.41 -34.18
CA VAL A 830 -3.11 -8.58 -33.38
C VAL A 830 -3.30 -8.28 -31.89
N SER A 831 -4.33 -8.91 -31.32
CA SER A 831 -4.63 -8.92 -29.89
C SER A 831 -4.11 -10.24 -29.25
N SER A 832 -4.75 -10.71 -28.18
CA SER A 832 -4.48 -12.01 -27.52
C SER A 832 -5.68 -12.41 -26.68
N ALA A 833 -5.93 -13.72 -26.46
CA ALA A 833 -7.00 -14.20 -25.57
C ALA A 833 -6.92 -13.62 -24.14
N THR A 834 -5.74 -13.14 -23.74
CA THR A 834 -5.51 -12.46 -22.46
C THR A 834 -6.16 -11.08 -22.36
N TYR A 835 -6.69 -10.50 -23.45
CA TYR A 835 -7.50 -9.26 -23.41
C TYR A 835 -8.67 -9.40 -22.42
N SER A 836 -9.20 -10.62 -22.26
CA SER A 836 -10.30 -10.94 -21.35
C SER A 836 -9.98 -10.63 -19.88
N SER A 837 -8.69 -10.65 -19.52
CA SER A 837 -8.16 -10.32 -18.20
C SER A 837 -7.64 -8.88 -18.09
N GLY A 838 -7.74 -8.10 -19.18
CA GLY A 838 -7.36 -6.69 -19.19
C GLY A 838 -8.38 -5.82 -18.44
N SER A 839 -7.90 -4.71 -17.89
CA SER A 839 -8.69 -3.64 -17.31
C SER A 839 -8.00 -2.31 -17.59
N ILE A 840 -8.65 -1.43 -18.36
CA ILE A 840 -8.08 -0.12 -18.66
C ILE A 840 -8.31 0.81 -17.48
N ASP A 841 -7.23 1.09 -16.75
CA ASP A 841 -7.18 2.21 -15.82
C ASP A 841 -6.88 3.49 -16.61
N PHE A 842 -7.93 4.19 -17.06
CA PHE A 842 -7.80 5.48 -17.75
C PHE A 842 -7.12 6.54 -16.90
N ASP A 843 -7.26 6.46 -15.58
CA ASP A 843 -6.57 7.36 -14.67
C ASP A 843 -5.07 7.09 -14.73
N CYS A 844 -4.63 5.84 -14.74
CA CYS A 844 -3.23 5.50 -14.90
C CYS A 844 -2.69 5.84 -16.30
N LEU A 845 -3.46 5.63 -17.37
CA LEU A 845 -3.09 6.03 -18.72
C LEU A 845 -2.92 7.54 -18.85
N THR A 846 -3.87 8.31 -18.32
CA THR A 846 -3.83 9.78 -18.36
C THR A 846 -2.72 10.34 -17.48
N LYS A 847 -2.55 9.78 -16.26
CA LYS A 847 -1.63 10.31 -15.24
C LYS A 847 -0.19 9.83 -15.43
N ASN A 848 0.00 8.58 -15.82
CA ASN A 848 1.32 7.93 -15.85
C ASN A 848 1.77 7.55 -17.26
N LYS A 849 0.93 7.75 -18.29
CA LYS A 849 1.20 7.34 -19.67
C LYS A 849 1.52 5.85 -19.82
N ALA A 850 1.01 5.04 -18.91
CA ALA A 850 1.25 3.60 -18.87
C ALA A 850 -0.01 2.89 -18.40
N LEU A 851 -0.19 1.66 -18.83
CA LEU A 851 -1.22 0.78 -18.30
C LEU A 851 -0.71 0.25 -16.95
N GLY A 852 -1.38 0.59 -15.84
CA GLY A 852 -1.06 0.12 -14.48
C GLY A 852 0.22 0.66 -13.80
N LEU A 853 0.14 0.88 -12.48
CA LEU A 853 1.26 1.25 -11.60
C LEU A 853 1.86 0.00 -10.94
N GLY A 854 3.19 -0.15 -11.02
CA GLY A 854 3.93 -1.26 -10.40
C GLY A 854 5.13 -1.73 -11.20
N THR A 855 6.20 -2.13 -10.53
CA THR A 855 7.43 -2.71 -11.12
C THR A 855 7.53 -4.22 -10.87
N SER A 856 6.46 -4.84 -10.35
CA SER A 856 6.41 -6.28 -10.13
C SER A 856 6.15 -7.05 -11.42
N TRP A 857 6.57 -8.31 -11.50
CA TRP A 857 6.33 -9.15 -12.67
C TRP A 857 4.83 -9.32 -12.99
N LEU A 858 3.98 -9.40 -11.95
CA LEU A 858 2.52 -9.48 -12.10
C LEU A 858 1.93 -8.20 -12.71
N SER A 859 2.45 -7.03 -12.32
CA SER A 859 2.02 -5.76 -12.91
C SER A 859 2.37 -5.65 -14.39
N LEU A 860 3.47 -6.26 -14.85
CA LEU A 860 3.86 -6.24 -16.27
C LEU A 860 2.94 -7.11 -17.13
N PHE A 861 2.58 -8.30 -16.65
CA PHE A 861 1.56 -9.14 -17.30
C PHE A 861 0.22 -8.42 -17.40
N GLN A 862 -0.16 -7.70 -16.35
CA GLN A 862 -1.36 -6.86 -16.40
C GLN A 862 -1.24 -5.76 -17.48
N ARG A 863 -0.10 -5.05 -17.60
CA ARG A 863 0.10 -4.05 -18.67
C ARG A 863 -0.09 -4.63 -20.07
N TYR A 864 0.39 -5.85 -20.27
CA TYR A 864 0.23 -6.55 -21.53
C TYR A 864 -1.22 -6.92 -21.78
N TYR A 865 -1.92 -7.49 -20.80
CA TYR A 865 -3.36 -7.81 -20.88
C TYR A 865 -4.19 -6.58 -21.21
N ASP A 866 -3.91 -5.47 -20.51
CA ASP A 866 -4.58 -4.19 -20.72
C ASP A 866 -4.30 -3.66 -22.14
N SER A 867 -3.06 -3.79 -22.65
CA SER A 867 -2.71 -3.35 -24.02
C SER A 867 -3.43 -4.15 -25.09
N LYS A 868 -3.66 -5.44 -24.84
CA LYS A 868 -4.41 -6.32 -25.75
C LYS A 868 -5.92 -6.04 -25.69
N LEU A 869 -6.45 -5.65 -24.54
CA LEU A 869 -7.81 -5.10 -24.42
C LEU A 869 -7.97 -3.78 -25.17
N CYS A 870 -7.00 -2.86 -25.07
CA CYS A 870 -6.99 -1.62 -25.85
C CYS A 870 -7.10 -1.89 -27.36
N ASN A 871 -6.45 -2.93 -27.87
CA ASN A 871 -6.54 -3.30 -29.29
C ASN A 871 -7.93 -3.79 -29.72
N VAL A 872 -8.64 -4.54 -28.87
CA VAL A 872 -10.02 -4.98 -29.18
C VAL A 872 -10.98 -3.79 -29.18
N LEU A 873 -10.88 -2.91 -28.18
CA LEU A 873 -11.68 -1.69 -28.08
C LEU A 873 -11.40 -0.70 -29.22
N PHE A 874 -10.13 -0.61 -29.64
CA PHE A 874 -9.74 0.18 -30.81
C PHE A 874 -10.39 -0.33 -32.09
N THR A 875 -10.35 -1.64 -32.36
CA THR A 875 -11.02 -2.22 -33.52
C THR A 875 -12.53 -1.99 -33.48
N HIS A 876 -13.15 -2.10 -32.31
CA HIS A 876 -14.58 -1.82 -32.12
C HIS A 876 -14.94 -0.37 -32.46
N GLU A 877 -14.21 0.61 -31.92
CA GLU A 877 -14.44 2.03 -32.20
C GLU A 877 -14.04 2.43 -33.63
N LEU A 878 -12.98 1.84 -34.18
CA LEU A 878 -12.56 2.05 -35.56
C LEU A 878 -13.65 1.61 -36.53
N ASN A 879 -14.25 0.43 -36.31
CA ASN A 879 -15.36 -0.07 -37.14
C ASN A 879 -16.53 0.91 -37.22
N LYS A 880 -16.90 1.50 -36.07
CA LYS A 880 -17.95 2.53 -36.03
C LYS A 880 -17.61 3.76 -36.86
N ARG A 881 -16.34 4.19 -36.82
CA ARG A 881 -15.84 5.34 -37.58
C ARG A 881 -15.67 5.06 -39.07
N LEU A 882 -15.53 3.79 -39.44
CA LEU A 882 -15.44 3.33 -40.82
C LEU A 882 -16.81 3.01 -41.43
N LYS A 883 -17.90 3.15 -40.68
CA LYS A 883 -19.26 2.92 -41.17
C LYS A 883 -19.52 3.80 -42.41
N GLY A 884 -19.95 3.20 -43.51
CA GLY A 884 -20.16 3.87 -44.80
C GLY A 884 -18.90 3.92 -45.69
N THR A 885 -17.76 3.42 -45.24
CA THR A 885 -16.58 3.20 -46.08
C THR A 885 -16.46 1.74 -46.48
N LYS A 886 -15.60 1.45 -47.47
CA LYS A 886 -15.26 0.07 -47.89
C LYS A 886 -14.10 -0.53 -47.07
N VAL A 887 -13.67 0.14 -45.99
CA VAL A 887 -12.59 -0.32 -45.13
C VAL A 887 -13.15 -1.21 -44.04
N THR A 888 -12.61 -2.42 -43.90
CA THR A 888 -12.98 -3.34 -42.81
C THR A 888 -11.87 -3.45 -41.79
N CYS A 889 -12.21 -3.78 -40.54
CA CYS A 889 -11.22 -3.96 -39.50
C CYS A 889 -11.53 -5.13 -38.57
N TYR A 890 -10.50 -5.85 -38.15
CA TYR A 890 -10.64 -7.04 -37.32
C TYR A 890 -9.56 -7.07 -36.23
N SER A 891 -9.89 -7.67 -35.10
CA SER A 891 -8.92 -7.99 -34.04
C SER A 891 -8.86 -9.49 -33.85
N LEU A 892 -7.72 -10.04 -33.41
CA LEU A 892 -7.58 -11.48 -33.30
C LEU A 892 -6.62 -11.98 -32.22
N HIS A 893 -6.79 -13.23 -31.82
CA HIS A 893 -5.78 -14.02 -31.12
C HIS A 893 -5.06 -14.95 -32.13
N PRO A 894 -3.73 -14.92 -32.22
CA PRO A 894 -3.00 -15.78 -33.15
C PRO A 894 -2.77 -17.21 -32.61
N GLY A 895 -3.18 -17.52 -31.38
CA GLY A 895 -2.87 -18.78 -30.69
C GLY A 895 -1.66 -18.67 -29.75
N VAL A 896 -1.36 -19.75 -29.02
CA VAL A 896 -0.20 -19.82 -28.11
C VAL A 896 1.03 -20.24 -28.93
N ILE A 897 1.81 -19.26 -29.38
CA ILE A 897 2.89 -19.49 -30.35
C ILE A 897 4.24 -19.46 -29.66
N LYS A 898 5.14 -20.34 -30.11
CA LYS A 898 6.55 -20.36 -29.72
C LYS A 898 7.23 -19.11 -30.27
N THR A 899 7.15 -18.02 -29.52
CA THR A 899 7.64 -16.70 -29.93
C THR A 899 8.89 -16.31 -29.14
N GLU A 900 9.68 -15.40 -29.73
CA GLU A 900 10.75 -14.65 -29.06
C GLU A 900 10.25 -13.78 -27.88
N PHE A 901 8.96 -13.82 -27.56
CA PHE A 901 8.31 -13.11 -26.44
C PHE A 901 8.96 -13.41 -25.08
N ILE A 902 9.54 -14.60 -24.92
CA ILE A 902 10.19 -15.09 -23.69
C ILE A 902 11.69 -14.69 -23.65
N ARG A 903 12.21 -14.02 -24.69
CA ARG A 903 13.65 -13.71 -24.83
C ARG A 903 14.22 -12.95 -23.63
N ASN A 904 13.47 -12.01 -23.09
CA ASN A 904 13.84 -11.19 -21.92
C ASN A 904 13.54 -11.87 -20.58
N PHE A 905 13.00 -13.10 -20.58
CA PHE A 905 12.75 -13.84 -19.34
C PHE A 905 14.06 -14.46 -18.85
N ASN A 906 14.25 -14.44 -17.53
CA ASN A 906 15.41 -15.06 -16.90
C ASN A 906 15.42 -16.58 -17.12
N ARG A 907 16.60 -17.20 -16.95
CA ARG A 907 16.83 -18.63 -17.25
C ARG A 907 15.87 -19.56 -16.50
N LEU A 908 15.53 -19.18 -15.26
CA LEU A 908 14.59 -19.92 -14.41
C LEU A 908 13.17 -19.93 -14.99
N LEU A 909 12.69 -18.78 -15.46
CA LEU A 909 11.34 -18.65 -16.03
C LEU A 909 11.24 -19.32 -17.41
N LYS A 910 12.32 -19.31 -18.20
CA LYS A 910 12.43 -20.11 -19.45
C LYS A 910 12.28 -21.61 -19.19
N ILE A 911 12.85 -22.13 -18.10
CA ILE A 911 12.73 -23.53 -17.68
C ILE A 911 11.31 -23.82 -17.16
N LEU A 912 10.75 -22.94 -16.34
CA LEU A 912 9.40 -23.06 -15.77
C LEU A 912 8.30 -23.07 -16.85
N LEU A 913 8.48 -22.28 -17.91
CA LEU A 913 7.55 -22.23 -19.05
C LEU A 913 7.87 -23.27 -20.14
N SER A 914 8.94 -24.06 -20.00
CA SER A 914 9.37 -25.03 -21.01
C SER A 914 8.31 -26.09 -21.39
N PRO A 915 7.46 -26.60 -20.46
CA PRO A 915 6.38 -27.50 -20.84
C PRO A 915 5.32 -26.78 -21.70
N MET A 916 5.01 -25.52 -21.38
CA MET A 916 4.06 -24.70 -22.15
C MET A 916 4.61 -24.36 -23.55
N ILE A 917 5.92 -24.16 -23.67
CA ILE A 917 6.65 -23.98 -24.93
C ILE A 917 6.58 -25.26 -25.79
N TRP A 918 6.55 -26.44 -25.16
CA TRP A 918 6.45 -27.74 -25.85
C TRP A 918 5.09 -27.96 -26.52
N PHE A 919 4.02 -27.40 -25.94
CA PHE A 919 2.66 -27.39 -26.50
C PHE A 919 2.36 -26.17 -27.40
N SER A 920 3.31 -25.26 -27.60
CA SER A 920 3.10 -24.05 -28.40
C SER A 920 3.08 -24.33 -29.92
N MET A 921 2.25 -23.59 -30.64
CA MET A 921 2.16 -23.59 -32.10
C MET A 921 3.43 -23.01 -32.73
N THR A 922 3.76 -23.45 -33.95
CA THR A 922 4.82 -22.81 -34.75
C THR A 922 4.33 -21.46 -35.31
N PRO A 923 5.23 -20.54 -35.70
CA PRO A 923 4.83 -19.29 -36.36
C PRO A 923 3.93 -19.49 -37.58
N GLU A 924 4.16 -20.53 -38.38
CA GLU A 924 3.37 -20.89 -39.57
C GLU A 924 1.95 -21.36 -39.20
N GLN A 925 1.79 -22.01 -38.05
CA GLN A 925 0.47 -22.37 -37.52
C GLN A 925 -0.23 -21.14 -36.89
N GLY A 926 0.54 -20.27 -36.25
CA GLY A 926 0.04 -19.08 -35.57
C GLY A 926 -0.44 -17.96 -36.48
N VAL A 927 0.04 -17.92 -37.72
CA VAL A 927 -0.32 -16.90 -38.71
C VAL A 927 -1.73 -17.09 -39.29
N GLN A 928 -2.31 -18.29 -39.16
CA GLN A 928 -3.51 -18.69 -39.89
C GLN A 928 -4.72 -17.79 -39.62
N THR A 929 -4.95 -17.39 -38.37
CA THR A 929 -6.06 -16.46 -38.06
C THR A 929 -5.81 -15.06 -38.61
N THR A 930 -4.54 -14.60 -38.62
CA THR A 930 -4.16 -13.33 -39.26
C THR A 930 -4.43 -13.35 -40.76
N LEU A 931 -4.03 -14.43 -41.44
CA LEU A 931 -4.30 -14.62 -42.87
C LEU A 931 -5.80 -14.73 -43.14
N HIS A 932 -6.56 -15.41 -42.29
CA HIS A 932 -8.01 -15.51 -42.44
C HIS A 932 -8.67 -14.12 -42.37
N CYS A 933 -8.38 -13.32 -41.34
CA CYS A 933 -8.90 -11.95 -41.26
C CYS A 933 -8.43 -11.06 -42.43
N ALA A 934 -7.19 -11.24 -42.88
CA ALA A 934 -6.63 -10.46 -43.98
C ALA A 934 -7.19 -10.87 -45.36
N LEU A 935 -7.50 -12.15 -45.59
CA LEU A 935 -7.67 -12.71 -46.95
C LEU A 935 -9.00 -13.41 -47.20
N GLN A 936 -9.76 -13.79 -46.17
CA GLN A 936 -11.01 -14.53 -46.38
C GLN A 936 -12.08 -13.62 -47.02
N PRO A 937 -12.64 -13.96 -48.19
CA PRO A 937 -13.77 -13.24 -48.77
C PRO A 937 -15.03 -13.38 -47.90
N GLY A 938 -15.93 -12.39 -47.90
CA GLY A 938 -17.22 -12.47 -47.21
C GLY A 938 -17.17 -12.14 -45.72
N LEU A 939 -16.04 -11.68 -45.18
CA LEU A 939 -15.92 -11.25 -43.78
C LEU A 939 -16.44 -9.83 -43.53
N GLU A 940 -16.83 -9.08 -44.57
CA GLU A 940 -17.24 -7.68 -44.49
C GLU A 940 -18.36 -7.42 -43.46
N PRO A 941 -19.43 -8.26 -43.35
CA PRO A 941 -20.46 -8.09 -42.32
C PRO A 941 -19.95 -8.29 -40.88
N LEU A 942 -18.78 -8.92 -40.73
CA LEU A 942 -18.14 -9.23 -39.46
C LEU A 942 -17.07 -8.19 -39.09
N SER A 943 -16.98 -7.06 -39.79
CA SER A 943 -16.08 -5.97 -39.44
C SER A 943 -16.34 -5.49 -37.99
N GLY A 944 -15.26 -5.19 -37.28
CA GLY A 944 -15.23 -4.87 -35.86
C GLY A 944 -15.15 -6.08 -34.91
N ARG A 945 -15.28 -7.31 -35.43
CA ARG A 945 -15.31 -8.52 -34.59
C ARG A 945 -13.92 -9.02 -34.21
N TYR A 946 -13.91 -9.89 -33.19
CA TYR A 946 -12.73 -10.56 -32.67
C TYR A 946 -12.67 -12.01 -33.15
N PHE A 947 -11.52 -12.44 -33.64
CA PHE A 947 -11.31 -13.78 -34.20
C PHE A 947 -10.29 -14.59 -33.39
N SER A 948 -10.50 -15.90 -33.31
CA SER A 948 -9.51 -16.87 -32.83
C SER A 948 -9.72 -18.17 -33.58
N ASP A 949 -8.64 -18.85 -33.95
CA ASP A 949 -8.72 -20.12 -34.68
C ASP A 949 -9.58 -20.01 -35.97
N CYS A 950 -9.35 -18.93 -36.75
CA CYS A 950 -10.08 -18.63 -37.98
C CYS A 950 -11.61 -18.54 -37.81
N THR A 951 -12.11 -18.27 -36.61
CA THR A 951 -13.55 -18.14 -36.32
C THR A 951 -13.85 -16.90 -35.48
N VAL A 952 -15.06 -16.35 -35.65
CA VAL A 952 -15.55 -15.25 -34.82
C VAL A 952 -15.79 -15.75 -33.40
N GLN A 953 -15.33 -14.98 -32.42
CA GLN A 953 -15.50 -15.29 -31.01
C GLN A 953 -16.34 -14.22 -30.32
N ASN A 954 -17.09 -14.63 -29.30
CA ASN A 954 -17.79 -13.70 -28.43
C ASN A 954 -16.81 -13.07 -27.46
N VAL A 955 -16.76 -11.74 -27.46
CA VAL A 955 -15.94 -11.01 -26.49
C VAL A 955 -16.72 -10.65 -25.24
N ASN A 956 -16.01 -10.54 -24.11
CA ASN A 956 -16.62 -10.16 -22.83
C ASN A 956 -17.24 -8.75 -22.90
N ALA A 957 -18.13 -8.43 -21.96
CA ALA A 957 -18.87 -7.15 -21.96
C ALA A 957 -17.94 -5.93 -21.97
N LYS A 958 -16.80 -5.99 -21.27
CA LYS A 958 -15.81 -4.91 -21.19
C LYS A 958 -15.21 -4.54 -22.55
N ALA A 959 -14.99 -5.52 -23.42
CA ALA A 959 -14.43 -5.30 -24.76
C ALA A 959 -15.46 -4.79 -25.78
N ARG A 960 -16.75 -4.72 -25.41
CA ARG A 960 -17.84 -4.13 -26.21
C ARG A 960 -18.34 -2.80 -25.65
N ASP A 961 -17.72 -2.28 -24.59
CA ASP A 961 -18.20 -1.07 -23.94
C ASP A 961 -17.88 0.18 -24.78
N ASP A 962 -18.92 0.81 -25.30
CA ASP A 962 -18.84 1.95 -26.21
C ASP A 962 -18.22 3.18 -25.55
N ALA A 963 -18.56 3.43 -24.28
CA ALA A 963 -18.04 4.57 -23.54
C ALA A 963 -16.52 4.44 -23.33
N THR A 964 -16.07 3.26 -22.92
CA THR A 964 -14.64 2.93 -22.78
C THR A 964 -13.91 3.02 -24.11
N ALA A 965 -14.47 2.47 -25.19
CA ALA A 965 -13.83 2.49 -26.50
C ALA A 965 -13.65 3.92 -27.04
N LYS A 966 -14.69 4.75 -26.93
CA LYS A 966 -14.64 6.18 -27.29
C LYS A 966 -13.63 6.95 -26.44
N LYS A 967 -13.62 6.72 -25.13
CA LYS A 967 -12.69 7.38 -24.19
C LYS A 967 -11.23 7.01 -24.48
N LEU A 968 -10.95 5.75 -24.81
CA LEU A 968 -9.63 5.29 -25.24
C LEU A 968 -9.19 5.98 -26.53
N TRP A 969 -10.09 6.07 -27.52
CA TRP A 969 -9.83 6.77 -28.77
C TRP A 969 -9.45 8.24 -28.53
N GLU A 970 -10.21 8.94 -27.70
CA GLU A 970 -9.97 10.34 -27.35
C GLU A 970 -8.61 10.54 -26.67
N LEU A 971 -8.28 9.69 -25.69
CA LEU A 971 -7.01 9.76 -24.96
C LEU A 971 -5.80 9.48 -25.85
N SER A 972 -5.92 8.51 -26.76
CA SER A 972 -4.89 8.21 -27.76
C SER A 972 -4.73 9.34 -28.81
N SER A 973 -5.66 10.30 -28.86
CA SER A 973 -5.71 11.42 -29.83
C SER A 973 -5.25 12.81 -29.29
N ASN A 974 -4.55 12.89 -28.13
CA ASN A 974 -3.90 14.08 -27.46
C ASN A 974 -4.61 14.66 -26.21
N THR A 975 -3.85 15.04 -25.15
CA THR A 975 -4.33 15.77 -23.93
C THR A 975 -3.41 16.94 -23.50
N GLY A 976 -3.94 18.15 -23.25
CA GLY A 976 -3.21 19.31 -22.68
C GLY A 976 -4.07 20.58 -22.47
N ILE A 977 -3.69 21.49 -21.57
CA ILE A 977 -4.48 22.71 -21.21
C ILE A 977 -4.83 23.54 -22.45
N GLY A 978 -3.86 23.77 -23.34
CA GLY A 978 -4.08 24.58 -24.56
C GLY A 978 -5.13 23.99 -25.50
N LYS A 979 -5.28 22.66 -25.54
CA LYS A 979 -6.30 21.98 -26.33
C LYS A 979 -7.70 22.15 -25.73
N GLU A 980 -7.84 22.04 -24.42
CA GLU A 980 -9.14 22.25 -23.75
C GLU A 980 -9.56 23.72 -23.76
N THR A 981 -8.62 24.68 -23.68
CA THR A 981 -8.91 26.11 -23.89
C THR A 981 -9.39 26.36 -25.33
N ALA A 982 -8.68 25.81 -26.33
CA ALA A 982 -9.06 25.93 -27.74
C ALA A 982 -10.45 25.33 -28.01
N LEU A 983 -10.76 24.20 -27.37
CA LEU A 983 -12.06 23.56 -27.45
C LEU A 983 -13.20 24.43 -26.91
N ASP A 984 -13.03 25.04 -25.74
CA ASP A 984 -14.08 25.87 -25.13
C ASP A 984 -14.33 27.14 -25.96
N LEU A 985 -13.26 27.79 -26.44
CA LEU A 985 -13.38 28.93 -27.35
C LEU A 985 -14.08 28.56 -28.66
N ALA A 986 -13.72 27.41 -29.24
CA ALA A 986 -14.34 26.92 -30.47
C ALA A 986 -15.84 26.61 -30.28
N ARG A 987 -16.23 26.04 -29.13
CA ARG A 987 -17.65 25.80 -28.78
C ARG A 987 -18.47 27.08 -28.68
N ARG A 988 -17.83 28.18 -28.32
CA ARG A 988 -18.44 29.52 -28.24
C ARG A 988 -18.44 30.25 -29.59
N GLY A 989 -18.09 29.56 -30.67
CA GLY A 989 -18.13 30.10 -32.04
C GLY A 989 -16.90 30.93 -32.43
N ALA A 990 -15.86 30.99 -31.59
CA ALA A 990 -14.66 31.76 -31.91
C ALA A 990 -13.90 31.15 -33.10
N ARG A 991 -13.26 32.00 -33.90
CA ARG A 991 -12.22 31.58 -34.84
C ARG A 991 -10.93 31.35 -34.06
N VAL A 992 -10.54 30.07 -33.91
CA VAL A 992 -9.42 29.67 -33.04
C VAL A 992 -8.22 29.25 -33.88
N ILE A 993 -7.10 29.94 -33.68
CA ILE A 993 -5.81 29.58 -34.28
C ILE A 993 -4.98 28.85 -33.24
N MET A 994 -4.80 27.55 -33.47
CA MET A 994 -3.90 26.71 -32.68
C MET A 994 -2.47 26.91 -33.16
N ALA A 995 -1.74 27.80 -32.49
CA ALA A 995 -0.32 28.04 -32.73
C ALA A 995 0.51 26.91 -32.10
N CYS A 996 1.08 26.00 -32.90
CA CYS A 996 1.75 24.80 -32.40
C CYS A 996 3.07 24.54 -33.12
N ARG A 997 4.06 24.00 -32.39
CA ARG A 997 5.38 23.66 -32.94
C ARG A 997 5.36 22.46 -33.88
N ASN A 998 4.61 21.40 -33.52
CA ASN A 998 4.58 20.17 -34.30
C ASN A 998 3.26 20.10 -35.06
N LYS A 999 3.34 20.17 -36.39
CA LYS A 999 2.20 20.16 -37.31
C LYS A 999 1.31 18.94 -37.12
N GLU A 1000 1.88 17.75 -37.01
CA GLU A 1000 1.07 16.53 -37.05
C GLU A 1000 0.35 16.26 -35.72
N ARG A 1001 0.93 16.68 -34.59
CA ARG A 1001 0.25 16.70 -33.29
C ARG A 1001 -0.83 17.77 -33.27
N ALA A 1002 -0.58 18.91 -33.91
CA ALA A 1002 -1.55 20.00 -33.99
C ALA A 1002 -2.75 19.61 -34.86
N GLU A 1003 -2.55 18.95 -35.99
CA GLU A 1003 -3.63 18.43 -36.85
C GLU A 1003 -4.51 17.43 -36.12
N ALA A 1004 -3.93 16.49 -35.37
CA ALA A 1004 -4.71 15.55 -34.56
C ALA A 1004 -5.50 16.24 -33.43
N ALA A 1005 -4.89 17.24 -32.76
CA ALA A 1005 -5.59 18.04 -31.76
C ALA A 1005 -6.68 18.91 -32.37
N LEU A 1006 -6.43 19.44 -33.58
CA LEU A 1006 -7.34 20.27 -34.35
C LEU A 1006 -8.59 19.50 -34.74
N GLU A 1007 -8.44 18.30 -35.31
CA GLU A 1007 -9.56 17.44 -35.67
C GLU A 1007 -10.40 17.05 -34.44
N ASP A 1008 -9.74 16.76 -33.31
CA ASP A 1008 -10.47 16.49 -32.08
C ASP A 1008 -11.26 17.72 -31.58
N VAL A 1009 -10.66 18.90 -31.64
CA VAL A 1009 -11.31 20.15 -31.24
C VAL A 1009 -12.50 20.45 -32.16
N LYS A 1010 -12.34 20.37 -33.48
CA LYS A 1010 -13.43 20.56 -34.45
C LYS A 1010 -14.57 19.59 -34.18
N ARG A 1011 -14.25 18.30 -34.02
CA ARG A 1011 -15.23 17.25 -33.72
C ARG A 1011 -15.98 17.47 -32.41
N ARG A 1012 -15.29 17.87 -31.33
CA ARG A 1012 -15.88 18.06 -29.98
C ARG A 1012 -16.56 19.41 -29.79
N SER A 1013 -16.24 20.40 -30.63
CA SER A 1013 -16.90 21.72 -30.62
C SER A 1013 -18.03 21.83 -31.64
N GLY A 1014 -18.01 21.02 -32.71
CA GLY A 1014 -18.88 21.20 -33.87
C GLY A 1014 -18.48 22.40 -34.76
N SER A 1015 -17.39 23.11 -34.43
CA SER A 1015 -16.95 24.30 -35.15
C SER A 1015 -15.91 23.94 -36.21
N SER A 1016 -16.13 24.37 -37.44
CA SER A 1016 -15.13 24.32 -38.52
C SER A 1016 -14.11 25.47 -38.43
N ASN A 1017 -14.37 26.49 -37.59
CA ASN A 1017 -13.57 27.71 -37.45
C ASN A 1017 -12.34 27.54 -36.55
N VAL A 1018 -11.71 26.38 -36.58
CA VAL A 1018 -10.46 26.11 -35.87
C VAL A 1018 -9.41 25.77 -36.90
N VAL A 1019 -8.25 26.43 -36.83
CA VAL A 1019 -7.14 26.25 -37.79
C VAL A 1019 -5.82 26.10 -37.07
N PHE A 1020 -4.87 25.42 -37.70
CA PHE A 1020 -3.51 25.28 -37.21
C PHE A 1020 -2.59 26.30 -37.90
N MET A 1021 -1.70 26.91 -37.13
CA MET A 1021 -0.57 27.67 -37.67
C MET A 1021 0.73 27.29 -36.95
N HIS A 1022 1.80 27.09 -37.71
CA HIS A 1022 3.08 26.64 -37.15
C HIS A 1022 3.77 27.75 -36.36
N LEU A 1023 4.13 27.47 -35.11
CA LEU A 1023 4.88 28.37 -34.24
C LEU A 1023 5.85 27.58 -33.36
N ASP A 1024 7.15 27.74 -33.59
CA ASP A 1024 8.20 27.28 -32.68
C ASP A 1024 8.73 28.45 -31.84
N LEU A 1025 8.37 28.49 -30.55
CA LEU A 1025 8.84 29.54 -29.65
C LEU A 1025 10.33 29.41 -29.29
N ALA A 1026 11.00 28.33 -29.68
CA ALA A 1026 12.45 28.22 -29.55
C ALA A 1026 13.22 28.88 -30.72
N SER A 1027 12.52 29.56 -31.63
CA SER A 1027 13.09 30.25 -32.79
C SER A 1027 12.45 31.65 -32.92
N LEU A 1028 13.23 32.73 -32.76
CA LEU A 1028 12.70 34.09 -32.97
C LEU A 1028 12.27 34.32 -34.43
N THR A 1029 12.96 33.69 -35.38
CA THR A 1029 12.57 33.66 -36.80
C THR A 1029 11.20 33.01 -36.98
N SER A 1030 10.93 31.87 -36.35
CA SER A 1030 9.61 31.24 -36.41
C SER A 1030 8.52 32.13 -35.80
N VAL A 1031 8.82 32.90 -34.75
CA VAL A 1031 7.87 33.86 -34.15
C VAL A 1031 7.51 34.97 -35.13
N ARG A 1032 8.52 35.55 -35.81
CA ARG A 1032 8.31 36.59 -36.83
C ARG A 1032 7.50 36.08 -38.02
N ASN A 1033 7.86 34.90 -38.54
CA ASN A 1033 7.13 34.26 -39.65
C ASN A 1033 5.67 33.97 -39.29
N PHE A 1034 5.41 33.53 -38.06
CA PHE A 1034 4.04 33.32 -37.58
C PHE A 1034 3.28 34.65 -37.52
N ALA A 1035 3.87 35.70 -36.95
CA ALA A 1035 3.22 36.99 -36.81
C ALA A 1035 2.90 37.62 -38.17
N GLU A 1036 3.85 37.61 -39.12
CA GLU A 1036 3.60 38.06 -40.50
C GLU A 1036 2.48 37.28 -41.16
N LYS A 1037 2.50 35.95 -41.04
CA LYS A 1037 1.46 35.10 -41.62
C LYS A 1037 0.09 35.43 -41.03
N PHE A 1038 0.01 35.58 -39.71
CA PHE A 1038 -1.21 35.95 -39.01
C PHE A 1038 -1.73 37.32 -39.49
N LEU A 1039 -0.88 38.34 -39.53
CA LEU A 1039 -1.25 39.70 -39.94
C LEU A 1039 -1.72 39.77 -41.39
N LYS A 1040 -1.20 38.91 -42.26
CA LYS A 1040 -1.65 38.78 -43.66
C LYS A 1040 -2.99 38.04 -43.79
N SER A 1041 -3.23 37.02 -42.97
CA SER A 1041 -4.39 36.13 -43.14
C SER A 1041 -5.58 36.43 -42.25
N GLU A 1042 -5.41 37.17 -41.15
CA GLU A 1042 -6.44 37.36 -40.13
C GLU A 1042 -6.72 38.85 -39.89
N PRO A 1043 -7.96 39.33 -40.12
CA PRO A 1043 -8.29 40.75 -40.04
C PRO A 1043 -8.46 41.28 -38.61
N ARG A 1044 -8.49 40.40 -37.60
CA ARG A 1044 -8.69 40.78 -36.19
C ARG A 1044 -8.01 39.81 -35.24
N LEU A 1045 -7.67 40.29 -34.05
CA LEU A 1045 -7.16 39.50 -32.92
C LEU A 1045 -7.80 39.98 -31.61
N ASP A 1046 -8.79 39.24 -31.13
CA ASP A 1046 -9.53 39.60 -29.91
C ASP A 1046 -8.86 39.07 -28.64
N ILE A 1047 -8.25 37.89 -28.72
CA ILE A 1047 -7.67 37.20 -27.56
C ILE A 1047 -6.34 36.56 -27.97
N LEU A 1048 -5.25 37.00 -27.33
CA LEU A 1048 -3.95 36.36 -27.41
C LEU A 1048 -3.66 35.60 -26.12
N ILE A 1049 -3.43 34.29 -26.20
CA ILE A 1049 -3.13 33.45 -25.01
C ILE A 1049 -1.71 32.89 -25.12
N ASN A 1050 -0.80 33.47 -24.32
CA ASN A 1050 0.59 33.03 -24.18
C ASN A 1050 0.66 31.88 -23.15
N ASN A 1051 0.31 30.67 -23.60
CA ASN A 1051 0.17 29.49 -22.75
C ASN A 1051 1.36 28.53 -22.78
N ALA A 1052 2.22 28.61 -23.79
CA ALA A 1052 3.31 27.64 -23.93
C ALA A 1052 4.35 27.82 -22.81
N GLY A 1053 5.00 26.72 -22.43
CA GLY A 1053 6.07 26.78 -21.43
C GLY A 1053 6.87 25.49 -21.37
N MET A 1054 8.17 25.62 -21.09
CA MET A 1054 9.13 24.53 -20.97
C MET A 1054 9.94 24.63 -19.67
N PHE A 1055 10.51 23.49 -19.30
CA PHE A 1055 11.42 23.29 -18.19
C PHE A 1055 12.55 22.39 -18.67
N CYS A 1056 13.57 22.96 -19.29
CA CYS A 1056 14.68 22.18 -19.85
C CYS A 1056 15.99 22.97 -19.88
N GLU A 1057 17.07 22.20 -19.91
CA GLU A 1057 18.41 22.72 -20.15
C GLU A 1057 18.62 23.06 -21.63
N GLY A 1058 19.69 23.82 -21.89
CA GLY A 1058 20.16 24.12 -23.23
C GLY A 1058 19.94 25.55 -23.68
N ARG A 1059 20.38 25.80 -24.92
CA ARG A 1059 20.16 27.03 -25.67
C ARG A 1059 19.33 26.74 -26.91
N THR A 1060 18.59 27.74 -27.34
CA THR A 1060 17.89 27.77 -28.62
C THR A 1060 18.86 28.00 -29.77
N GLU A 1061 18.36 27.94 -31.01
CA GLU A 1061 19.12 28.34 -32.20
C GLU A 1061 19.53 29.82 -32.17
N ASP A 1062 18.77 30.67 -31.49
CA ASP A 1062 19.10 32.09 -31.26
C ASP A 1062 20.21 32.29 -30.20
N GLY A 1063 20.74 31.19 -29.65
CA GLY A 1063 21.81 31.20 -28.65
C GLY A 1063 21.34 31.68 -27.27
N ILE A 1064 20.04 31.66 -26.98
CA ILE A 1064 19.44 32.14 -25.73
C ILE A 1064 19.02 30.93 -24.89
N GLY A 1065 19.07 31.03 -23.57
CA GLY A 1065 18.63 29.93 -22.69
C GLY A 1065 17.20 29.47 -23.00
N THR A 1066 17.01 28.19 -23.32
CA THR A 1066 15.75 27.65 -23.87
C THR A 1066 14.54 27.93 -23.00
N THR A 1067 14.67 27.75 -21.68
CA THR A 1067 13.58 28.01 -20.73
C THR A 1067 13.21 29.49 -20.69
N PHE A 1068 14.17 30.41 -20.73
CA PHE A 1068 13.91 31.86 -20.75
C PHE A 1068 13.27 32.30 -22.07
N GLN A 1069 13.82 31.84 -23.21
CA GLN A 1069 13.28 32.24 -24.51
C GLN A 1069 11.84 31.76 -24.68
N VAL A 1070 11.56 30.49 -24.45
CA VAL A 1070 10.22 29.93 -24.68
C VAL A 1070 9.20 30.45 -23.67
N ASN A 1071 9.57 30.60 -22.39
CA ASN A 1071 8.60 31.01 -21.36
C ASN A 1071 8.33 32.51 -21.35
N HIS A 1072 9.27 33.34 -21.82
CA HIS A 1072 9.18 34.80 -21.73
C HIS A 1072 9.50 35.49 -23.06
N LEU A 1073 10.72 35.37 -23.59
CA LEU A 1073 11.19 36.25 -24.67
C LEU A 1073 10.39 36.10 -25.97
N SER A 1074 10.05 34.89 -26.37
CA SER A 1074 9.29 34.64 -27.60
C SER A 1074 7.83 35.07 -27.46
N HIS A 1075 7.24 34.95 -26.27
CA HIS A 1075 5.90 35.50 -26.00
C HIS A 1075 5.92 37.03 -25.99
N PHE A 1076 6.98 37.63 -25.44
CA PHE A 1076 7.21 39.07 -25.47
C PHE A 1076 7.27 39.58 -26.91
N LEU A 1077 8.12 38.98 -27.75
CA LEU A 1077 8.23 39.33 -29.16
C LEU A 1077 6.90 39.15 -29.90
N LEU A 1078 6.25 38.00 -29.75
CA LEU A 1078 4.98 37.71 -30.42
C LEU A 1078 3.91 38.74 -30.06
N THR A 1079 3.81 39.11 -28.78
CA THR A 1079 2.84 40.09 -28.31
C THR A 1079 3.09 41.47 -28.91
N LEU A 1080 4.35 41.90 -29.02
CA LEU A 1080 4.69 43.19 -29.62
C LEU A 1080 4.46 43.22 -31.13
N LEU A 1081 4.79 42.16 -31.86
CA LEU A 1081 4.54 42.07 -33.30
C LEU A 1081 3.04 42.08 -33.65
N LEU A 1082 2.18 41.63 -32.73
CA LEU A 1082 0.72 41.61 -32.91
C LEU A 1082 0.01 42.76 -32.19
N LEU A 1083 0.76 43.69 -31.58
CA LEU A 1083 0.21 44.68 -30.66
C LEU A 1083 -0.73 45.67 -31.37
N ASP A 1084 -0.37 46.13 -32.56
CA ASP A 1084 -1.20 47.08 -33.30
C ASP A 1084 -2.50 46.41 -33.78
N ARG A 1085 -2.43 45.15 -34.23
CA ARG A 1085 -3.64 44.36 -34.53
C ARG A 1085 -4.54 44.18 -33.31
N LEU A 1086 -3.97 43.96 -32.12
CA LEU A 1086 -4.72 43.90 -30.86
C LEU A 1086 -5.42 45.24 -30.57
N LYS A 1087 -4.76 46.38 -30.77
CA LYS A 1087 -5.36 47.72 -30.56
C LYS A 1087 -6.49 47.99 -31.54
N GLU A 1088 -6.30 47.68 -32.82
CA GLU A 1088 -7.30 47.82 -33.88
C GLU A 1088 -8.53 46.95 -33.63
N SER A 1089 -8.34 45.77 -33.04
CA SER A 1089 -9.42 44.82 -32.73
C SER A 1089 -10.13 45.11 -31.39
N GLY A 1090 -9.78 46.19 -30.70
CA GLY A 1090 -10.28 46.51 -29.37
C GLY A 1090 -11.82 46.55 -29.29
N PRO A 1091 -12.46 45.97 -28.24
CA PRO A 1091 -11.85 45.46 -27.01
C PRO A 1091 -11.16 44.10 -27.17
N SER A 1092 -9.87 44.03 -26.82
CA SER A 1092 -9.05 42.82 -26.95
C SER A 1092 -8.25 42.51 -25.69
N ARG A 1093 -7.76 41.26 -25.57
CA ARG A 1093 -7.18 40.71 -24.34
C ARG A 1093 -5.90 39.92 -24.58
N VAL A 1094 -4.88 40.17 -23.76
CA VAL A 1094 -3.66 39.35 -23.69
C VAL A 1094 -3.62 38.57 -22.38
N VAL A 1095 -3.52 37.24 -22.46
CA VAL A 1095 -3.49 36.35 -21.29
C VAL A 1095 -2.16 35.62 -21.22
N ASN A 1096 -1.39 35.91 -20.17
CA ASN A 1096 -0.05 35.36 -19.96
C ASN A 1096 -0.05 34.28 -18.87
N VAL A 1097 0.30 33.04 -19.22
CA VAL A 1097 0.24 31.91 -18.28
C VAL A 1097 1.53 31.81 -17.45
N SER A 1098 1.45 32.28 -16.22
CA SER A 1098 2.50 32.21 -15.19
C SER A 1098 2.26 31.04 -14.21
N SER A 1099 2.84 31.09 -13.01
CA SER A 1099 2.76 30.05 -11.96
C SER A 1099 2.98 30.64 -10.57
N MET A 1100 2.54 29.95 -9.50
CA MET A 1100 2.93 30.28 -8.12
C MET A 1100 4.45 30.32 -7.91
N ALA A 1101 5.20 29.63 -8.77
CA ALA A 1101 6.66 29.68 -8.87
C ALA A 1101 7.24 31.11 -8.95
N HIS A 1102 6.51 32.08 -9.49
CA HIS A 1102 6.95 33.48 -9.58
C HIS A 1102 7.31 34.08 -8.20
N SER A 1103 6.68 33.59 -7.12
CA SER A 1103 6.92 34.04 -5.75
C SER A 1103 8.36 33.80 -5.28
N ALA A 1104 9.00 32.74 -5.79
CA ALA A 1104 10.36 32.38 -5.48
C ALA A 1104 11.37 32.98 -6.48
N GLY A 1105 10.93 33.68 -7.51
CA GLY A 1105 11.77 34.24 -8.57
C GLY A 1105 12.76 35.31 -8.07
N ARG A 1106 13.95 35.31 -8.66
CA ARG A 1106 15.07 36.23 -8.42
C ARG A 1106 15.82 36.46 -9.74
N ILE A 1107 15.44 37.51 -10.45
CA ILE A 1107 16.07 37.87 -11.73
C ILE A 1107 17.47 38.46 -11.45
N ASN A 1108 18.49 37.89 -12.08
CA ASN A 1108 19.82 38.48 -12.16
C ASN A 1108 20.01 39.07 -13.56
N PHE A 1109 19.88 40.40 -13.67
CA PHE A 1109 19.98 41.09 -14.95
C PHE A 1109 21.40 41.04 -15.54
N ASP A 1110 22.45 41.02 -14.71
CA ASP A 1110 23.82 40.97 -15.21
C ASP A 1110 24.11 39.63 -15.86
N THR A 1111 23.63 38.53 -15.26
CA THR A 1111 23.71 37.20 -15.88
C THR A 1111 22.90 37.13 -17.17
N LEU A 1112 21.70 37.72 -17.17
CA LEU A 1112 20.84 37.75 -18.35
C LEU A 1112 21.51 38.48 -19.53
N ILE A 1113 22.10 39.65 -19.28
CA ILE A 1113 22.78 40.46 -20.29
C ILE A 1113 24.05 39.75 -20.77
N LYS A 1114 24.93 39.31 -19.86
CA LYS A 1114 26.23 38.74 -20.21
C LYS A 1114 26.12 37.37 -20.88
N HIS A 1115 25.18 36.53 -20.45
CA HIS A 1115 25.13 35.12 -20.86
C HIS A 1115 23.88 34.75 -21.65
N LYS A 1116 22.97 35.68 -21.91
CA LYS A 1116 21.66 35.42 -22.56
C LYS A 1116 20.87 34.31 -21.85
N ALA A 1117 21.02 34.21 -20.54
CA ALA A 1117 20.35 33.22 -19.68
C ALA A 1117 20.18 33.78 -18.26
N LEU A 1118 19.12 33.41 -17.56
CA LEU A 1118 18.87 33.95 -16.21
C LEU A 1118 19.83 33.37 -15.14
N ARG A 1119 20.41 32.19 -15.39
CA ARG A 1119 21.36 31.52 -14.47
C ARG A 1119 22.39 30.68 -15.21
N LEU A 1120 23.57 30.56 -14.59
CA LEU A 1120 24.66 29.66 -14.96
C LEU A 1120 24.68 28.50 -13.97
N GLY A 1121 24.19 27.33 -14.38
CA GLY A 1121 24.21 26.13 -13.53
C GLY A 1121 23.24 25.07 -14.02
N THR A 1122 23.72 23.83 -14.10
CA THR A 1122 22.98 22.64 -14.59
C THR A 1122 22.42 21.77 -13.46
N SER A 1123 22.53 22.23 -12.21
CA SER A 1123 21.93 21.50 -11.09
C SER A 1123 20.41 21.63 -11.11
N TRP A 1124 19.69 20.62 -10.64
CA TRP A 1124 18.22 20.64 -10.58
C TRP A 1124 17.68 21.85 -9.81
N LEU A 1125 18.34 22.24 -8.71
CA LEU A 1125 17.99 23.45 -7.95
C LEU A 1125 18.18 24.72 -8.78
N SER A 1126 19.24 24.80 -9.59
CA SER A 1126 19.49 25.89 -10.52
C SER A 1126 18.41 25.97 -11.60
N LEU A 1127 18.01 24.84 -12.20
CA LEU A 1127 16.95 24.78 -13.21
C LEU A 1127 15.58 25.16 -12.65
N PHE A 1128 15.22 24.63 -11.47
CA PHE A 1128 13.98 24.97 -10.79
C PHE A 1128 13.92 26.46 -10.47
N GLN A 1129 15.02 27.03 -10.00
CA GLN A 1129 15.12 28.46 -9.79
C GLN A 1129 15.05 29.25 -11.11
N HIS A 1130 15.69 28.80 -12.19
CA HIS A 1130 15.60 29.42 -13.51
C HIS A 1130 14.13 29.48 -13.99
N TYR A 1131 13.36 28.41 -13.80
CA TYR A 1131 11.94 28.41 -14.08
C TYR A 1131 11.15 29.41 -13.22
N ASN A 1132 11.40 29.44 -11.91
CA ASN A 1132 10.81 30.43 -11.00
C ASN A 1132 11.08 31.86 -11.48
N ASP A 1133 12.31 32.13 -11.93
CA ASP A 1133 12.74 33.42 -12.47
C ASP A 1133 11.96 33.76 -13.76
N THR A 1134 11.78 32.82 -14.70
CA THR A 1134 10.96 33.06 -15.91
C THR A 1134 9.50 33.37 -15.60
N LYS A 1135 8.92 32.75 -14.57
CA LYS A 1135 7.53 32.98 -14.18
C LYS A 1135 7.34 34.33 -13.50
N LEU A 1136 8.37 34.83 -12.82
CA LEU A 1136 8.44 36.22 -12.37
C LEU A 1136 8.53 37.20 -13.55
N CYS A 1137 9.37 36.91 -14.55
CA CYS A 1137 9.46 37.71 -15.77
C CYS A 1137 8.09 37.88 -16.46
N THR A 1138 7.31 36.80 -16.59
CA THR A 1138 5.95 36.86 -17.16
C THR A 1138 5.01 37.81 -16.41
N VAL A 1139 5.09 37.86 -15.08
CA VAL A 1139 4.24 38.76 -14.26
C VAL A 1139 4.68 40.21 -14.41
N LEU A 1140 5.99 40.47 -14.37
CA LEU A 1140 6.55 41.81 -14.58
C LEU A 1140 6.23 42.34 -15.99
N PHE A 1141 6.37 41.50 -17.01
CA PHE A 1141 5.97 41.83 -18.39
C PHE A 1141 4.51 42.24 -18.47
N THR A 1142 3.62 41.46 -17.86
CA THR A 1142 2.17 41.75 -17.93
C THR A 1142 1.84 43.09 -17.27
N ARG A 1143 2.50 43.41 -16.15
CA ARG A 1143 2.32 44.70 -15.47
C ARG A 1143 2.80 45.87 -16.30
N GLU A 1144 4.00 45.77 -16.87
CA GLU A 1144 4.56 46.84 -17.72
C GLU A 1144 3.76 47.01 -19.00
N LEU A 1145 3.33 45.90 -19.63
CA LEU A 1145 2.45 45.92 -20.79
C LEU A 1145 1.13 46.65 -20.47
N SER A 1146 0.51 46.38 -19.32
CA SER A 1146 -0.72 47.07 -18.91
C SER A 1146 -0.54 48.58 -18.75
N LYS A 1147 0.63 49.05 -18.30
CA LYS A 1147 0.91 50.48 -18.18
C LYS A 1147 1.04 51.13 -19.54
N ARG A 1148 1.74 50.47 -20.46
CA ARG A 1148 1.95 50.95 -21.84
C ARG A 1148 0.67 50.91 -22.68
N LEU A 1149 -0.26 50.03 -22.34
CA LEU A 1149 -1.58 49.94 -22.97
C LEU A 1149 -2.62 50.90 -22.38
N LYS A 1150 -2.27 51.69 -21.35
CA LYS A 1150 -3.20 52.65 -20.74
C LYS A 1150 -3.69 53.64 -21.81
N GLY A 1151 -5.01 53.81 -21.92
CA GLY A 1151 -5.64 54.65 -22.95
C GLY A 1151 -5.98 53.91 -24.24
N THR A 1152 -5.65 52.62 -24.35
CA THR A 1152 -6.09 51.74 -25.45
C THR A 1152 -7.22 50.82 -24.97
N ASN A 1153 -7.93 50.19 -25.91
CA ASN A 1153 -8.95 49.17 -25.61
C ASN A 1153 -8.37 47.75 -25.45
N VAL A 1154 -7.09 47.63 -25.09
CA VAL A 1154 -6.41 46.34 -24.89
C VAL A 1154 -6.14 46.13 -23.41
N THR A 1155 -6.61 44.99 -22.88
CA THR A 1155 -6.34 44.60 -21.48
C THR A 1155 -5.41 43.40 -21.42
N CYS A 1156 -4.67 43.24 -20.32
CA CYS A 1156 -3.77 42.11 -20.17
C CYS A 1156 -3.74 41.56 -18.75
N TYR A 1157 -3.61 40.24 -18.62
CA TYR A 1157 -3.67 39.54 -17.34
C TYR A 1157 -2.62 38.45 -17.27
N SER A 1158 -2.04 38.26 -16.09
CA SER A 1158 -1.19 37.10 -15.82
C SER A 1158 -1.92 36.15 -14.88
N LEU A 1159 -1.63 34.85 -14.96
CA LEU A 1159 -2.37 33.89 -14.12
C LEU A 1159 -1.57 32.67 -13.71
N HIS A 1160 -2.05 31.98 -12.67
CA HIS A 1160 -1.71 30.60 -12.36
C HIS A 1160 -2.83 29.66 -12.78
N PRO A 1161 -2.54 28.62 -13.60
CA PRO A 1161 -3.56 27.64 -13.96
C PRO A 1161 -3.92 26.67 -12.82
N GLY A 1162 -3.19 26.69 -11.71
CA GLY A 1162 -3.19 25.66 -10.67
C GLY A 1162 -2.02 24.69 -10.84
N GLY A 1163 -1.79 23.80 -9.88
CA GLY A 1163 -1.01 22.60 -10.16
C GLY A 1163 -1.84 21.75 -11.10
N VAL A 1164 -1.49 21.67 -12.39
CA VAL A 1164 -2.28 20.89 -13.36
C VAL A 1164 -1.50 19.66 -13.78
N LYS A 1165 -2.19 18.52 -13.92
CA LYS A 1165 -1.63 17.26 -14.45
C LYS A 1165 -1.27 17.43 -15.92
N THR A 1166 -0.15 18.09 -16.17
CA THR A 1166 0.40 18.37 -17.49
C THR A 1166 1.73 17.67 -17.67
N ASP A 1167 2.17 17.61 -18.92
CA ASP A 1167 3.46 17.07 -19.36
C ASP A 1167 4.69 17.90 -18.92
N PHE A 1168 4.52 18.83 -17.98
CA PHE A 1168 5.53 19.77 -17.53
C PHE A 1168 6.68 19.12 -16.72
N VAL A 1169 6.45 17.95 -16.10
CA VAL A 1169 7.42 17.23 -15.26
C VAL A 1169 8.30 16.22 -16.01
N ARG A 1170 8.25 16.20 -17.36
CA ARG A 1170 8.93 15.21 -18.21
C ARG A 1170 10.46 15.10 -18.02
N ASN A 1171 11.11 16.15 -17.50
CA ASN A 1171 12.57 16.21 -17.32
C ASN A 1171 13.03 16.04 -15.86
N PHE A 1172 12.16 15.58 -14.96
CA PHE A 1172 12.50 15.37 -13.55
C PHE A 1172 13.17 13.99 -13.38
N SER A 1173 14.24 13.90 -12.59
CA SER A 1173 14.85 12.59 -12.30
C SER A 1173 13.96 11.74 -11.38
N ILE A 1174 14.11 10.42 -11.44
CA ILE A 1174 13.36 9.43 -10.63
C ILE A 1174 13.37 9.77 -9.14
N PHE A 1175 14.50 10.24 -8.61
CA PHE A 1175 14.64 10.63 -7.21
C PHE A 1175 13.70 11.81 -6.84
N HIS A 1176 13.64 12.85 -7.68
CA HIS A 1176 12.76 13.99 -7.46
C HIS A 1176 11.28 13.63 -7.66
N LEU A 1177 10.98 12.71 -8.58
CA LEU A 1177 9.63 12.20 -8.80
C LEU A 1177 9.15 11.36 -7.60
N MET A 1178 10.00 10.52 -7.01
CA MET A 1178 9.65 9.71 -5.83
C MET A 1178 9.41 10.54 -4.56
N VAL A 1179 10.06 11.71 -4.44
CA VAL A 1179 9.88 12.62 -3.30
C VAL A 1179 8.71 13.59 -3.53
N MET A 1180 8.59 14.20 -4.70
CA MET A 1180 7.59 15.27 -4.94
C MET A 1180 6.19 14.73 -5.28
N ILE A 1181 6.07 13.61 -6.00
CA ILE A 1181 4.78 13.13 -6.51
C ILE A 1181 3.83 12.67 -5.40
N PRO A 1182 4.23 11.84 -4.42
CA PRO A 1182 3.31 11.39 -3.37
C PRO A 1182 2.83 12.54 -2.47
N LEU A 1183 3.64 13.60 -2.33
CA LEU A 1183 3.41 14.77 -1.48
C LEU A 1183 2.40 15.78 -2.05
N PHE A 1184 2.27 15.89 -3.38
CA PHE A 1184 1.42 16.91 -4.02
C PHE A 1184 0.32 16.33 -4.94
N TRP A 1185 0.25 15.00 -5.12
CA TRP A 1185 -0.67 14.32 -6.05
C TRP A 1185 -2.15 14.68 -5.90
N GLY A 1186 -2.62 14.89 -4.66
CA GLY A 1186 -4.01 15.24 -4.34
C GLY A 1186 -4.39 16.69 -4.67
N PHE A 1187 -3.43 17.56 -4.98
CA PHE A 1187 -3.64 18.97 -5.28
C PHE A 1187 -3.58 19.30 -6.78
N PHE A 1188 -3.30 18.32 -7.65
CA PHE A 1188 -3.21 18.58 -9.09
C PHE A 1188 -4.58 18.48 -9.80
N LYS A 1189 -4.98 19.58 -10.43
CA LYS A 1189 -6.16 19.77 -11.28
C LYS A 1189 -6.07 19.00 -12.60
N THR A 1190 -7.22 18.66 -13.20
CA THR A 1190 -7.29 18.15 -14.60
C THR A 1190 -6.97 19.26 -15.60
N PRO A 1191 -6.60 18.95 -16.86
CA PRO A 1191 -6.40 19.97 -17.91
C PRO A 1191 -7.59 20.92 -18.09
N GLU A 1192 -8.82 20.42 -18.00
CA GLU A 1192 -10.07 21.20 -18.10
C GLU A 1192 -10.21 22.17 -16.91
N GLN A 1193 -9.93 21.68 -15.69
CA GLN A 1193 -9.91 22.50 -14.48
C GLN A 1193 -8.75 23.52 -14.49
N GLY A 1194 -7.65 23.17 -15.14
CA GLY A 1194 -6.48 24.03 -15.34
C GLY A 1194 -6.74 25.17 -16.33
N ALA A 1195 -7.58 24.92 -17.34
CA ALA A 1195 -7.96 25.90 -18.35
C ALA A 1195 -8.89 27.01 -17.80
N GLN A 1196 -9.61 26.76 -16.70
CA GLN A 1196 -10.67 27.67 -16.22
C GLN A 1196 -10.19 29.09 -15.90
N THR A 1197 -9.03 29.26 -15.27
CA THR A 1197 -8.51 30.60 -14.97
C THR A 1197 -8.12 31.34 -16.25
N THR A 1198 -7.57 30.61 -17.24
CA THR A 1198 -7.26 31.15 -18.55
C THR A 1198 -8.51 31.60 -19.29
N LEU A 1199 -9.55 30.77 -19.31
CA LEU A 1199 -10.84 31.10 -19.92
C LEU A 1199 -11.50 32.28 -19.20
N HIS A 1200 -11.43 32.34 -17.86
CA HIS A 1200 -11.94 33.47 -17.10
C HIS A 1200 -11.26 34.79 -17.48
N CYS A 1201 -9.93 34.86 -17.48
CA CYS A 1201 -9.21 36.06 -17.92
C CYS A 1201 -9.52 36.42 -19.39
N ALA A 1202 -9.68 35.41 -20.25
CA ALA A 1202 -9.97 35.59 -21.66
C ALA A 1202 -11.41 36.07 -21.94
N LEU A 1203 -12.41 35.67 -21.14
CA LEU A 1203 -13.82 35.81 -21.51
C LEU A 1203 -14.68 36.60 -20.52
N GLN A 1204 -14.29 36.71 -19.25
CA GLN A 1204 -15.17 37.30 -18.22
C GLN A 1204 -15.34 38.82 -18.47
N PRO A 1205 -16.56 39.33 -18.67
CA PRO A 1205 -16.81 40.76 -18.75
C PRO A 1205 -16.54 41.47 -17.41
N GLY A 1206 -16.14 42.74 -17.44
CA GLY A 1206 -15.93 43.55 -16.23
C GLY A 1206 -14.55 43.40 -15.57
N LEU A 1207 -13.60 42.71 -16.22
CA LEU A 1207 -12.22 42.58 -15.74
C LEU A 1207 -11.33 43.76 -16.13
N GLU A 1208 -11.81 44.68 -16.97
CA GLU A 1208 -11.04 45.78 -17.55
C GLU A 1208 -10.33 46.65 -16.49
N PRO A 1209 -10.95 47.01 -15.35
CA PRO A 1209 -10.26 47.76 -14.28
C PRO A 1209 -9.12 46.99 -13.60
N LEU A 1210 -9.05 45.66 -13.82
CA LEU A 1210 -8.06 44.76 -13.24
C LEU A 1210 -6.92 44.44 -14.23
N SER A 1211 -6.80 45.17 -15.35
CA SER A 1211 -5.67 45.02 -16.27
C SER A 1211 -4.33 45.13 -15.54
N GLY A 1212 -3.37 44.28 -15.91
CA GLY A 1212 -2.07 44.13 -15.27
C GLY A 1212 -2.05 43.30 -13.98
N ARG A 1213 -3.21 42.82 -13.49
CA ARG A 1213 -3.30 41.98 -12.27
C ARG A 1213 -2.95 40.51 -12.55
N TYR A 1214 -2.72 39.79 -11.45
CA TYR A 1214 -2.45 38.36 -11.43
C TYR A 1214 -3.68 37.59 -10.94
N PHE A 1215 -4.04 36.50 -11.61
CA PHE A 1215 -5.22 35.69 -11.30
C PHE A 1215 -4.86 34.26 -10.89
N SER A 1216 -5.63 33.70 -9.94
CA SER A 1216 -5.53 32.29 -9.56
C SER A 1216 -6.90 31.81 -9.07
N ASN A 1217 -7.35 30.66 -9.58
CA ASN A 1217 -8.69 30.14 -9.35
C ASN A 1217 -9.79 31.13 -9.75
N CYS A 1218 -9.67 31.73 -10.94
CA CYS A 1218 -10.62 32.73 -11.46
C CYS A 1218 -10.83 33.95 -10.54
N THR A 1219 -9.83 34.29 -9.71
CA THR A 1219 -9.89 35.45 -8.81
C THR A 1219 -8.60 36.25 -8.90
N ALA A 1220 -8.70 37.57 -8.89
CA ALA A 1220 -7.53 38.44 -8.77
C ALA A 1220 -6.84 38.22 -7.41
N ARG A 1221 -5.50 38.13 -7.43
CA ARG A 1221 -4.67 37.92 -6.25
C ARG A 1221 -3.57 38.96 -6.17
N ASN A 1222 -3.17 39.28 -4.95
CA ASN A 1222 -1.98 40.08 -4.71
C ASN A 1222 -0.72 39.24 -5.00
N VAL A 1223 0.22 39.84 -5.71
CA VAL A 1223 1.54 39.25 -5.97
C VAL A 1223 2.55 39.70 -4.93
N TYR A 1224 3.62 38.92 -4.75
CA TYR A 1224 4.70 39.22 -3.81
C TYR A 1224 5.43 40.51 -4.17
N ALA A 1225 6.11 41.13 -3.19
CA ALA A 1225 6.77 42.44 -3.34
C ALA A 1225 7.63 42.57 -4.61
N LYS A 1226 8.46 41.56 -4.91
CA LYS A 1226 9.34 41.53 -6.10
C LYS A 1226 8.59 41.58 -7.43
N ALA A 1227 7.37 41.04 -7.48
CA ALA A 1227 6.53 41.08 -8.67
C ALA A 1227 5.77 42.42 -8.82
N ARG A 1228 5.93 43.35 -7.88
CA ARG A 1228 5.41 44.73 -7.93
C ARG A 1228 6.50 45.76 -8.20
N ASP A 1229 7.73 45.32 -8.43
CA ASP A 1229 8.87 46.18 -8.71
C ASP A 1229 8.80 46.71 -10.16
N ASP A 1230 8.39 47.97 -10.27
CA ASP A 1230 8.18 48.62 -11.55
C ASP A 1230 9.51 48.99 -12.24
N ALA A 1231 10.59 49.22 -11.48
CA ALA A 1231 11.91 49.47 -12.04
C ALA A 1231 12.48 48.19 -12.67
N ALA A 1232 12.32 47.06 -11.99
CA ALA A 1232 12.68 45.75 -12.54
C ALA A 1232 11.84 45.39 -13.77
N ALA A 1233 10.54 45.74 -13.78
CA ALA A 1233 9.67 45.52 -14.93
C ALA A 1233 10.12 46.32 -16.16
N LYS A 1234 10.43 47.62 -15.99
CA LYS A 1234 10.97 48.47 -17.06
C LYS A 1234 12.32 47.96 -17.57
N LYS A 1235 13.24 47.61 -16.66
CA LYS A 1235 14.56 47.06 -17.04
C LYS A 1235 14.45 45.74 -17.81
N LEU A 1236 13.56 44.84 -17.38
CA LEU A 1236 13.28 43.58 -18.09
C LEU A 1236 12.74 43.84 -19.50
N TRP A 1237 11.87 44.85 -19.66
CA TRP A 1237 11.32 45.25 -20.95
C TRP A 1237 12.44 45.69 -21.91
N GLU A 1238 13.28 46.64 -21.51
CA GLU A 1238 14.38 47.19 -22.34
C GLU A 1238 15.40 46.11 -22.76
N ILE A 1239 15.69 45.15 -21.86
CA ILE A 1239 16.56 44.02 -22.17
C ILE A 1239 15.87 43.08 -23.17
N SER A 1240 14.59 42.82 -22.99
CA SER A 1240 13.82 41.96 -23.90
C SER A 1240 13.71 42.56 -25.30
N GLU A 1241 13.51 43.88 -25.43
CA GLU A 1241 13.50 44.58 -26.73
C GLU A 1241 14.84 44.44 -27.46
N ARG A 1242 15.96 44.69 -26.78
CA ARG A 1242 17.31 44.52 -27.33
C ARG A 1242 17.58 43.07 -27.75
N MET A 1243 17.24 42.11 -26.89
CA MET A 1243 17.46 40.69 -27.19
C MET A 1243 16.61 40.18 -28.37
N CYS A 1244 15.46 40.81 -28.61
CA CYS A 1244 14.61 40.52 -29.76
C CYS A 1244 15.02 41.27 -31.04
N GLY A 1245 15.94 42.23 -30.97
CA GLY A 1245 16.28 43.11 -32.09
C GLY A 1245 15.12 44.03 -32.49
N LEU A 1246 14.42 44.61 -31.50
CA LEU A 1246 13.39 45.62 -31.73
C LEU A 1246 13.90 47.06 -31.58
N ILE A 1247 15.04 47.23 -30.88
CA ILE A 1247 15.76 48.49 -30.69
C ILE A 1247 17.26 48.26 -30.80
#